data_AF-A0A9P9L0G5-F1
#
_entry.id   AF-A0A9P9L0G5-F1
#
_cell.length_a   1.000
_cell.length_b   1.000
_cell.length_c   1.000
_cell.angle_alpha   90.00
_cell.angle_beta   90.00
_cell.angle_gamma   90.00
#
_symmetry.space_group_name_H-M   'P 1'
#
loop_
_entity.id
_entity.type
_entity.pdbx_description
1 polymer ?
#
loop_
_entity_poly.entity_id
_entity_poly.type
_entity_poly.pdbx_seq_one_letter_code
_entity_poly.pdbx_strand_id
1 'polypeptide(L)'
;MRYCVLCGIPITRLPNEPWLQEFRAVWVEATRWDDVKLSGVGICNELDQVGVDSVPRHADRRYDDPLGPGPMIDVELRIFQLEHLIPPEYRVREPQAFWGWAFHSSCWDLLNQTFTPDLNLLFGALLSVPIGLDGIINWGHTYGGAAAFRHRGSVSTLISCFPDFFYIPPDFRSDPLHLPGLTDAIKNDLDLQGDPSQCRLAIANLSLEKDIFSRLAPELLEQILTLLPTRDVHSLRLASPVFASLSLSATFWASRFRQGNQFEHITEVSHNPPKSWKVLYLTVRTLSRDNPNMASRRRVWKLIKCLQTTVSQMVNTPCNGSPLESWFESFMPAEPSKEEGFWQTAKRGIIDPEARFHRGCRVLRVRTLHTSQPLRVQCVSVSLVRTGMGVFVSGLIFIYQDGKQDALGYIHQDQSVPIRFSTPQRIQGWQLALDTSGIRSIAVVTEDGTVSPWAGEPGDFPKWHLAEDEGITAVRAEFDALKMVSLSRNKPRGLPSKHEWRNSRLWYNVPPDHLLFDGNDDYHSQDSSGPIISTVLFGGSDRRFISSLVEIAIWTFNGAYIGKMEFLYADASQNQHLGDMEPAGSIPPREQRDSYQRTSMAIDSTGGEELVGIEVKEMSGYVIGLKLRTNFGREVTSPQHLMSNRIRWRAIKPTGSKVVGLFSTHSHIFQNVGLISTSLGVEDG
;
A
#
# COMPACT_ATOMS: atom_id res chain seq x y z
N MET A 1 -20.17 13.53 1.70
CA MET A 1 -19.60 14.06 0.43
C MET A 1 -19.34 12.91 -0.51
N ARG A 2 -19.35 13.11 -1.84
CA ARG A 2 -18.91 12.17 -2.90
C ARG A 2 -17.52 12.62 -3.40
N TYR A 3 -16.57 11.75 -3.76
CA TYR A 3 -15.21 12.18 -4.18
C TYR A 3 -14.91 11.65 -5.57
N CYS A 4 -14.24 12.47 -6.39
CA CYS A 4 -13.67 12.00 -7.64
C CYS A 4 -12.51 11.04 -7.38
N VAL A 5 -12.56 9.86 -8.00
CA VAL A 5 -11.53 8.81 -7.92
C VAL A 5 -10.13 9.30 -8.29
N LEU A 6 -10.04 10.26 -9.23
CA LEU A 6 -8.79 10.71 -9.82
C LEU A 6 -8.18 11.90 -9.07
N CYS A 7 -8.94 12.96 -8.80
CA CYS A 7 -8.39 14.19 -8.22
C CYS A 7 -8.56 14.30 -6.69
N GLY A 8 -9.36 13.43 -6.08
CA GLY A 8 -9.61 13.40 -4.64
C GLY A 8 -10.46 14.56 -4.11
N ILE A 9 -11.03 15.38 -5.01
CA ILE A 9 -11.88 16.52 -4.65
C ILE A 9 -13.35 16.10 -4.65
N PRO A 10 -14.19 16.66 -3.76
CA PRO A 10 -15.60 16.33 -3.74
C PRO A 10 -16.30 16.61 -5.07
N ILE A 11 -17.22 15.73 -5.44
CA ILE A 11 -18.25 16.01 -6.44
C ILE A 11 -19.38 16.69 -5.66
N THR A 12 -19.57 17.98 -5.91
CA THR A 12 -20.45 18.83 -5.12
C THR A 12 -20.89 20.06 -5.89
N ARG A 13 -22.04 20.61 -5.52
CA ARG A 13 -22.61 21.81 -6.12
C ARG A 13 -21.96 23.05 -5.52
N LEU A 14 -21.29 23.80 -6.39
CA LEU A 14 -20.75 25.12 -6.07
C LEU A 14 -21.14 26.11 -7.17
N PRO A 15 -21.88 27.20 -6.86
CA PRO A 15 -22.44 28.10 -7.87
C PRO A 15 -21.40 28.70 -8.83
N ASN A 16 -20.18 28.96 -8.35
CA ASN A 16 -19.11 29.58 -9.12
C ASN A 16 -18.18 28.57 -9.79
N GLU A 17 -18.37 27.27 -9.57
CA GLU A 17 -17.47 26.20 -10.04
C GLU A 17 -18.30 25.02 -10.59
N PRO A 18 -18.98 25.20 -11.73
CA PRO A 18 -19.95 24.22 -12.26
C PRO A 18 -19.31 22.87 -12.61
N TRP A 19 -18.02 22.82 -12.90
CA TRP A 19 -17.33 21.56 -13.19
C TRP A 19 -17.28 20.60 -11.98
N LEU A 20 -17.38 21.11 -10.75
CA LEU A 20 -17.31 20.29 -9.53
C LEU A 20 -18.57 19.45 -9.30
N GLN A 21 -19.71 19.85 -9.87
CA GLN A 21 -20.95 19.06 -9.82
C GLN A 21 -21.07 18.10 -11.01
N GLU A 22 -20.34 18.34 -12.10
CA GLU A 22 -20.37 17.51 -13.30
C GLU A 22 -19.50 16.27 -13.14
N PHE A 23 -20.09 15.10 -13.34
CA PHE A 23 -19.38 13.84 -13.19
C PHE A 23 -19.83 12.78 -14.18
N ARG A 24 -18.97 11.77 -14.35
CA ARG A 24 -19.25 10.50 -15.03
C ARG A 24 -19.03 9.36 -14.04
N ALA A 25 -19.85 8.32 -14.11
CA ALA A 25 -19.71 7.11 -13.34
C ALA A 25 -19.09 6.01 -14.20
N VAL A 26 -18.12 5.29 -13.64
CA VAL A 26 -17.72 3.95 -14.11
C VAL A 26 -18.50 2.95 -13.26
N TRP A 27 -19.40 2.19 -13.87
CA TRP A 27 -20.45 1.45 -13.17
C TRP A 27 -20.68 0.05 -13.73
N VAL A 28 -21.31 -0.80 -12.92
CA VAL A 28 -21.81 -2.14 -13.27
C VAL A 28 -23.27 -2.29 -12.87
N GLU A 29 -23.94 -3.29 -13.45
CA GLU A 29 -25.29 -3.70 -13.08
C GLU A 29 -25.20 -4.92 -12.15
N ALA A 30 -25.68 -4.78 -10.92
CA ALA A 30 -25.67 -5.81 -9.88
C ALA A 30 -24.27 -6.44 -9.68
N THR A 31 -24.10 -7.71 -10.06
CA THR A 31 -22.85 -8.48 -9.94
C THR A 31 -22.24 -8.84 -11.29
N ARG A 32 -22.59 -8.11 -12.37
CA ARG A 32 -22.05 -8.32 -13.71
C ARG A 32 -20.69 -7.63 -13.87
N TRP A 33 -19.69 -8.20 -13.21
CA TRP A 33 -18.33 -7.67 -13.08
C TRP A 33 -17.58 -7.48 -14.40
N ASP A 34 -18.00 -8.19 -15.44
CA ASP A 34 -17.43 -8.24 -16.79
C ASP A 34 -18.10 -7.27 -17.78
N ASP A 35 -19.18 -6.60 -17.38
CA ASP A 35 -19.94 -5.64 -18.19
C ASP A 35 -19.85 -4.22 -17.61
N VAL A 36 -18.62 -3.74 -17.43
CA VAL A 36 -18.35 -2.39 -16.91
C VAL A 36 -18.63 -1.33 -17.98
N LYS A 37 -19.38 -0.30 -17.60
CA LYS A 37 -19.79 0.80 -18.50
C LYS A 37 -19.40 2.17 -17.94
N LEU A 38 -19.35 3.13 -18.85
CA LEU A 38 -19.19 4.55 -18.54
C LEU A 38 -20.53 5.26 -18.78
N SER A 39 -20.96 6.09 -17.83
CA SER A 39 -22.12 6.95 -18.01
C SER A 39 -21.81 8.18 -18.87
N GLY A 40 -22.87 8.84 -19.33
CA GLY A 40 -22.81 10.23 -19.79
C GLY A 40 -22.49 11.18 -18.64
N VAL A 41 -22.49 12.49 -18.92
CA VAL A 41 -22.24 13.52 -17.90
C VAL A 41 -23.53 13.80 -17.13
N GLY A 42 -23.53 13.48 -15.84
CA GLY A 42 -24.59 13.86 -14.90
C GLY A 42 -24.20 15.07 -14.05
N ILE A 43 -25.14 15.50 -13.22
CA ILE A 43 -24.94 16.53 -12.19
C ILE A 43 -25.32 15.97 -10.83
N CYS A 44 -24.52 16.27 -9.82
CA CYS A 44 -24.84 15.95 -8.44
C CYS A 44 -25.86 16.95 -7.88
N ASN A 45 -27.06 16.51 -7.49
CA ASN A 45 -28.02 17.39 -6.80
C ASN A 45 -27.88 17.29 -5.26
N GLU A 46 -28.11 18.41 -4.57
CA GLU A 46 -28.11 18.47 -3.09
C GLU A 46 -29.27 17.67 -2.45
N LEU A 47 -30.31 17.38 -3.23
CA LEU A 47 -31.52 16.68 -2.79
C LEU A 47 -31.42 15.15 -2.93
N ASP A 48 -30.39 14.65 -3.62
CA ASP A 48 -30.29 13.23 -3.90
C ASP A 48 -29.92 12.47 -2.62
N GLN A 49 -30.65 11.40 -2.34
CA GLN A 49 -30.41 10.51 -1.20
C GLN A 49 -28.93 10.15 -1.12
N VAL A 50 -28.37 10.16 0.10
CA VAL A 50 -26.93 10.01 0.37
C VAL A 50 -26.36 8.81 -0.41
N GLY A 51 -25.67 9.10 -1.52
CA GLY A 51 -24.95 8.11 -2.32
C GLY A 51 -25.58 7.67 -3.64
N VAL A 52 -26.81 8.07 -4.01
CA VAL A 52 -27.40 7.74 -5.32
C VAL A 52 -27.49 8.99 -6.19
N ASP A 53 -27.14 8.91 -7.47
CA ASP A 53 -27.23 10.05 -8.41
C ASP A 53 -27.73 9.58 -9.79
N SER A 54 -28.59 10.37 -10.41
CA SER A 54 -29.08 10.10 -11.76
C SER A 54 -28.08 10.56 -12.82
N VAL A 55 -27.68 9.65 -13.71
CA VAL A 55 -26.78 9.94 -14.85
C VAL A 55 -27.34 9.42 -16.16
N PRO A 56 -27.00 10.05 -17.31
CA PRO A 56 -27.31 9.49 -18.61
C PRO A 56 -26.64 8.12 -18.78
N ARG A 57 -27.38 7.12 -19.26
CA ARG A 57 -26.88 5.75 -19.43
C ARG A 57 -25.78 5.65 -20.49
N HIS A 58 -25.86 6.48 -21.53
CA HIS A 58 -24.92 6.44 -22.65
C HIS A 58 -23.80 7.46 -22.49
N ALA A 59 -22.55 7.02 -22.74
CA ALA A 59 -21.34 7.81 -22.52
C ALA A 59 -21.25 9.09 -23.37
N ASP A 60 -21.94 9.14 -24.50
CA ASP A 60 -21.99 10.29 -25.43
C ASP A 60 -23.01 11.36 -25.03
N ARG A 61 -23.83 11.11 -24.00
CA ARG A 61 -24.89 12.02 -23.55
C ARG A 61 -24.48 12.91 -22.39
N ARG A 62 -25.19 14.03 -22.24
CA ARG A 62 -25.11 14.94 -21.09
C ARG A 62 -26.48 15.25 -20.52
N TYR A 63 -26.51 15.61 -19.24
CA TYR A 63 -27.72 16.04 -18.53
C TYR A 63 -28.41 17.25 -19.19
N ASP A 64 -27.63 18.12 -19.85
CA ASP A 64 -28.07 19.36 -20.50
C ASP A 64 -28.13 19.27 -22.02
N ASP A 65 -28.14 18.05 -22.58
CA ASP A 65 -28.25 17.86 -24.04
C ASP A 65 -29.55 18.49 -24.59
N PRO A 66 -29.49 19.27 -25.69
CA PRO A 66 -30.68 19.91 -26.27
C PRO A 66 -31.76 18.93 -26.73
N LEU A 67 -31.37 17.70 -27.09
CA LEU A 67 -32.27 16.61 -27.48
C LEU A 67 -32.78 15.80 -26.28
N GLY A 68 -32.47 16.26 -25.06
CA GLY A 68 -32.66 15.54 -23.81
C GLY A 68 -31.51 14.58 -23.50
N PRO A 69 -31.34 14.20 -22.23
CA PRO A 69 -30.22 13.37 -21.78
C PRO A 69 -30.32 11.89 -22.20
N GLY A 70 -31.41 11.51 -22.89
CA GLY A 70 -31.71 10.12 -23.20
C GLY A 70 -32.10 9.30 -21.97
N PRO A 71 -31.95 7.96 -22.01
CA PRO A 71 -32.23 7.09 -20.87
C PRO A 71 -31.33 7.43 -19.68
N MET A 72 -31.95 7.67 -18.53
CA MET A 72 -31.26 7.92 -17.25
C MET A 72 -31.19 6.63 -16.43
N ILE A 73 -30.16 6.51 -15.59
CA ILE A 73 -30.01 5.47 -14.58
C ILE A 73 -29.63 6.11 -13.24
N ASP A 74 -30.13 5.53 -12.15
CA ASP A 74 -29.74 5.91 -10.79
C ASP A 74 -28.56 5.04 -10.37
N VAL A 75 -27.40 5.66 -10.16
CA VAL A 75 -26.16 4.96 -9.83
C VAL A 75 -25.82 5.23 -8.38
N GLU A 76 -25.65 4.16 -7.61
CA GLU A 76 -25.07 4.25 -6.28
C GLU A 76 -23.56 4.48 -6.37
N LEU A 77 -23.14 5.66 -5.95
CA LEU A 77 -21.76 6.06 -5.85
C LEU A 77 -21.20 5.76 -4.47
N ARG A 78 -20.07 5.04 -4.47
CA ARG A 78 -19.12 4.82 -3.36
C ARG A 78 -19.52 3.68 -2.45
N ILE A 79 -18.82 2.57 -2.65
CA ILE A 79 -19.23 1.30 -2.06
C ILE A 79 -18.17 0.83 -1.07
N PHE A 80 -18.44 1.12 0.20
CA PHE A 80 -17.66 0.59 1.31
C PHE A 80 -17.82 -0.93 1.41
N GLN A 81 -19.01 -1.46 1.10
CA GLN A 81 -19.37 -2.87 1.26
C GLN A 81 -20.21 -3.31 0.06
N LEU A 82 -19.99 -4.51 -0.47
CA LEU A 82 -20.74 -4.97 -1.63
C LEU A 82 -22.13 -5.43 -1.21
N GLU A 83 -23.10 -4.51 -1.18
CA GLU A 83 -24.44 -4.75 -0.65
C GLU A 83 -25.16 -5.95 -1.31
N HIS A 84 -24.91 -6.18 -2.60
CA HIS A 84 -25.44 -7.33 -3.34
C HIS A 84 -24.98 -8.69 -2.78
N LEU A 85 -23.85 -8.74 -2.07
CA LEU A 85 -23.30 -9.95 -1.47
C LEU A 85 -23.74 -10.14 -0.01
N ILE A 86 -24.33 -9.12 0.62
CA ILE A 86 -24.91 -9.24 1.96
C ILE A 86 -26.19 -10.09 1.87
N PRO A 87 -26.39 -11.11 2.73
CA PRO A 87 -27.63 -11.87 2.74
C PRO A 87 -28.85 -10.98 3.01
N PRO A 88 -30.00 -11.20 2.33
CA PRO A 88 -31.17 -10.33 2.41
C PRO A 88 -31.64 -10.02 3.84
N GLU A 89 -31.56 -10.98 4.75
CA GLU A 89 -31.95 -10.87 6.15
C GLU A 89 -31.09 -9.90 6.99
N TYR A 90 -29.87 -9.58 6.54
CA TYR A 90 -28.97 -8.64 7.20
C TYR A 90 -28.88 -7.28 6.49
N ARG A 91 -29.62 -7.10 5.39
CA ARG A 91 -29.59 -5.84 4.63
C ARG A 91 -30.36 -4.75 5.37
N VAL A 92 -29.73 -3.59 5.48
CA VAL A 92 -30.38 -2.37 6.01
C VAL A 92 -31.23 -1.70 4.94
N ARG A 93 -30.89 -1.89 3.65
CA ARG A 93 -31.61 -1.38 2.48
C ARG A 93 -31.43 -2.33 1.30
N GLU A 94 -32.35 -2.27 0.34
CA GLU A 94 -32.16 -2.96 -0.94
C GLU A 94 -31.05 -2.27 -1.75
N PRO A 95 -30.14 -3.05 -2.36
CA PRO A 95 -29.03 -2.50 -3.12
C PRO A 95 -29.52 -1.91 -4.44
N GLN A 96 -28.90 -0.81 -4.88
CA GLN A 96 -29.23 -0.23 -6.18
C GLN A 96 -28.82 -1.17 -7.32
N ALA A 97 -29.62 -1.21 -8.38
CA ALA A 97 -29.30 -2.04 -9.54
C ALA A 97 -27.98 -1.61 -10.22
N PHE A 98 -27.70 -0.30 -10.24
CA PHE A 98 -26.49 0.26 -10.82
C PHE A 98 -25.65 0.92 -9.74
N TRP A 99 -24.34 0.69 -9.81
CA TRP A 99 -23.44 1.23 -8.82
C TRP A 99 -22.01 1.33 -9.34
N GLY A 100 -21.21 2.20 -8.73
CA GLY A 100 -19.85 2.43 -9.19
C GLY A 100 -19.10 3.55 -8.49
N TRP A 101 -18.17 4.12 -9.24
CA TRP A 101 -17.35 5.24 -8.78
C TRP A 101 -17.37 6.38 -9.78
N ALA A 102 -17.23 7.60 -9.26
CA ALA A 102 -17.35 8.80 -10.04
C ALA A 102 -16.03 9.50 -10.31
N PHE A 103 -15.97 10.12 -11.49
CA PHE A 103 -14.92 11.02 -11.93
C PHE A 103 -15.56 12.36 -12.29
N HIS A 104 -14.95 13.49 -11.91
CA HIS A 104 -15.37 14.77 -12.50
C HIS A 104 -15.24 14.67 -14.02
N SER A 105 -16.19 15.25 -14.78
CA SER A 105 -16.14 15.17 -16.25
C SER A 105 -14.82 15.71 -16.78
N SER A 106 -14.38 16.88 -16.31
CA SER A 106 -13.07 17.46 -16.68
C SER A 106 -11.89 16.54 -16.37
N CYS A 107 -11.92 15.82 -15.25
CA CYS A 107 -10.86 14.88 -14.89
C CYS A 107 -10.85 13.66 -15.82
N TRP A 108 -12.02 13.15 -16.21
CA TRP A 108 -12.16 12.05 -17.16
C TRP A 108 -11.72 12.43 -18.58
N ASP A 109 -12.05 13.64 -19.03
CA ASP A 109 -11.66 14.11 -20.36
C ASP A 109 -10.14 14.31 -20.44
N LEU A 110 -9.53 14.85 -19.38
CA LEU A 110 -8.08 14.95 -19.28
C LEU A 110 -7.38 13.59 -19.21
N LEU A 111 -8.00 12.60 -18.55
CA LEU A 111 -7.52 11.23 -18.53
C LEU A 111 -7.47 10.68 -19.96
N ASN A 112 -8.57 10.78 -20.72
CA ASN A 112 -8.66 10.30 -22.10
C ASN A 112 -7.74 11.01 -23.10
N GLN A 113 -7.41 12.29 -22.87
CA GLN A 113 -6.39 12.97 -23.67
C GLN A 113 -4.98 12.36 -23.50
N THR A 114 -4.77 11.65 -22.39
CA THR A 114 -3.47 11.03 -22.05
C THR A 114 -3.44 9.55 -22.38
N PHE A 115 -4.47 8.82 -21.95
CA PHE A 115 -4.69 7.42 -22.29
C PHE A 115 -6.17 7.05 -22.03
N THR A 116 -6.70 6.13 -22.84
CA THR A 116 -8.04 5.57 -22.61
C THR A 116 -7.92 4.34 -21.72
N PRO A 117 -8.44 4.36 -20.48
CA PRO A 117 -8.39 3.20 -19.61
C PRO A 117 -9.32 2.09 -20.11
N ASP A 118 -8.88 0.83 -20.00
CA ASP A 118 -9.80 -0.31 -20.06
C ASP A 118 -10.70 -0.27 -18.81
N LEU A 119 -12.02 -0.19 -19.02
CA LEU A 119 -12.97 -0.02 -17.94
C LEU A 119 -13.02 -1.23 -17.01
N ASN A 120 -12.84 -2.45 -17.52
CA ASN A 120 -12.84 -3.68 -16.71
C ASN A 120 -11.60 -3.72 -15.81
N LEU A 121 -10.42 -3.36 -16.35
CA LEU A 121 -9.20 -3.27 -15.56
C LEU A 121 -9.28 -2.16 -14.50
N LEU A 122 -9.80 -0.98 -14.86
CA LEU A 122 -9.99 0.13 -13.93
C LEU A 122 -10.96 -0.24 -12.79
N PHE A 123 -12.07 -0.90 -13.12
CA PHE A 123 -13.06 -1.34 -12.13
C PHE A 123 -12.50 -2.41 -11.20
N GLY A 124 -11.75 -3.39 -11.74
CA GLY A 124 -11.04 -4.38 -10.94
C GLY A 124 -10.02 -3.73 -9.99
N ALA A 125 -9.27 -2.73 -10.45
CA ALA A 125 -8.36 -1.98 -9.61
C ALA A 125 -9.10 -1.22 -8.49
N LEU A 126 -10.26 -0.63 -8.79
CA LEU A 126 -11.11 0.07 -7.82
C LEU A 126 -11.68 -0.87 -6.74
N LEU A 127 -12.04 -2.11 -7.11
CA LEU A 127 -12.44 -3.14 -6.14
C LEU A 127 -11.30 -3.59 -5.21
N SER A 128 -10.04 -3.32 -5.60
CA SER A 128 -8.83 -3.78 -4.91
C SER A 128 -8.24 -2.73 -3.96
N VAL A 129 -8.74 -1.49 -3.98
CA VAL A 129 -8.22 -0.38 -3.16
C VAL A 129 -9.22 0.05 -2.09
N PRO A 130 -8.80 0.22 -0.83
CA PRO A 130 -9.72 0.56 0.25
C PRO A 130 -10.24 2.00 0.11
N ILE A 131 -11.39 2.25 0.72
CA ILE A 131 -12.07 3.55 0.77
C ILE A 131 -11.92 4.15 2.17
N GLY A 132 -11.23 5.28 2.29
CA GLY A 132 -11.10 6.06 3.53
C GLY A 132 -12.44 6.36 4.18
N LEU A 133 -12.47 6.61 5.49
CA LEU A 133 -13.70 6.74 6.28
C LEU A 133 -14.65 7.87 5.81
N ASP A 134 -14.11 8.85 5.10
CA ASP A 134 -14.81 9.97 4.48
C ASP A 134 -15.27 9.67 3.02
N GLY A 135 -14.88 8.52 2.48
CA GLY A 135 -15.25 8.01 1.16
C GLY A 135 -14.21 8.25 0.07
N ILE A 136 -12.98 8.64 0.41
CA ILE A 136 -11.90 8.86 -0.55
C ILE A 136 -11.19 7.54 -0.89
N ILE A 137 -10.90 7.30 -2.17
CA ILE A 137 -10.20 6.08 -2.58
C ILE A 137 -8.73 6.16 -2.20
N ASN A 138 -8.18 5.08 -1.64
CA ASN A 138 -6.77 5.02 -1.28
C ASN A 138 -5.92 4.37 -2.38
N TRP A 139 -5.48 5.17 -3.35
CA TRP A 139 -4.49 4.74 -4.36
C TRP A 139 -3.05 4.63 -3.82
N GLY A 140 -2.81 4.97 -2.54
CA GLY A 140 -1.46 5.06 -1.96
C GLY A 140 -0.78 6.40 -2.14
N HIS A 141 -1.53 7.46 -2.44
CA HIS A 141 -1.00 8.81 -2.52
C HIS A 141 -1.96 9.85 -1.91
N THR A 142 -1.45 11.05 -1.66
CA THR A 142 -2.17 12.17 -1.03
C THR A 142 -2.99 13.03 -1.98
N TYR A 143 -3.19 12.59 -3.23
CA TYR A 143 -3.88 13.39 -4.27
C TYR A 143 -3.25 14.77 -4.49
N GLY A 144 -1.93 14.86 -4.33
CA GLY A 144 -1.20 16.13 -4.41
C GLY A 144 -1.52 17.10 -3.26
N GLY A 145 -1.85 16.57 -2.08
CA GLY A 145 -2.15 17.34 -0.87
C GLY A 145 -3.64 17.47 -0.53
N ALA A 146 -4.54 16.93 -1.36
CA ALA A 146 -5.98 16.92 -1.07
C ALA A 146 -6.36 15.92 0.05
N ALA A 147 -5.48 14.98 0.36
CA ALA A 147 -5.68 13.98 1.40
C ALA A 147 -4.39 13.72 2.19
N ALA A 148 -4.53 13.14 3.38
CA ALA A 148 -3.42 12.77 4.23
C ALA A 148 -3.64 11.37 4.84
N PHE A 149 -2.54 10.66 5.07
CA PHE A 149 -2.57 9.38 5.78
C PHE A 149 -2.66 9.61 7.28
N ARG A 150 -3.61 8.95 7.92
CA ARG A 150 -3.63 8.78 9.37
C ARG A 150 -3.19 7.37 9.70
N HIS A 151 -2.24 7.26 10.62
CA HIS A 151 -1.67 5.98 11.06
C HIS A 151 -2.29 5.59 12.42
N ARG A 152 -2.65 4.33 12.56
CA ARG A 152 -3.01 3.69 13.84
C ARG A 152 -2.23 2.38 13.92
N GLY A 153 -1.09 2.42 14.61
CA GLY A 153 -0.11 1.34 14.57
C GLY A 153 0.34 1.05 13.13
N SER A 154 0.27 -0.21 12.72
CA SER A 154 0.66 -0.65 11.37
C SER A 154 -0.42 -0.44 10.29
N VAL A 155 -1.58 0.11 10.64
CA VAL A 155 -2.67 0.37 9.70
C VAL A 155 -2.67 1.85 9.31
N SER A 156 -2.67 2.13 8.01
CA SER A 156 -2.87 3.48 7.49
C SER A 156 -4.26 3.63 6.88
N THR A 157 -4.87 4.79 7.06
CA THR A 157 -6.15 5.15 6.43
C THR A 157 -6.02 6.53 5.81
N LEU A 158 -6.44 6.66 4.55
CA LEU A 158 -6.46 7.93 3.85
C LEU A 158 -7.70 8.73 4.27
N ILE A 159 -7.53 10.03 4.52
CA ILE A 159 -8.61 10.95 4.85
C ILE A 159 -8.40 12.26 4.09
N SER A 160 -9.48 12.86 3.60
CA SER A 160 -9.48 14.19 3.00
C SER A 160 -8.94 15.25 3.98
N CYS A 161 -8.14 16.17 3.45
CA CYS A 161 -7.71 17.37 4.17
C CYS A 161 -8.83 18.42 4.25
N PHE A 162 -9.92 18.24 3.51
CA PHE A 162 -11.03 19.18 3.39
C PHE A 162 -12.31 18.56 3.97
N PRO A 163 -12.63 18.87 5.23
CA PRO A 163 -13.84 18.34 5.89
C PRO A 163 -15.13 18.97 5.34
N ASP A 164 -15.01 20.11 4.66
CA ASP A 164 -16.10 20.82 3.99
C ASP A 164 -15.56 21.45 2.69
N PHE A 165 -16.40 21.56 1.68
CA PHE A 165 -16.08 22.15 0.40
C PHE A 165 -15.68 23.64 0.49
N PHE A 166 -16.15 24.37 1.51
CA PHE A 166 -15.76 25.77 1.73
C PHE A 166 -14.27 25.95 2.08
N TYR A 167 -13.59 24.89 2.55
CA TYR A 167 -12.17 24.93 2.90
C TYR A 167 -11.24 24.51 1.75
N ILE A 168 -11.79 24.19 0.56
CA ILE A 168 -10.98 23.78 -0.59
C ILE A 168 -10.28 25.00 -1.19
N PRO A 169 -8.93 25.04 -1.24
CA PRO A 169 -8.21 26.18 -1.80
C PRO A 169 -8.45 26.36 -3.31
N PRO A 170 -8.25 27.58 -3.85
CA PRO A 170 -8.36 27.87 -5.29
C PRO A 170 -7.69 26.84 -6.20
N ASP A 171 -6.44 26.48 -5.92
CA ASP A 171 -5.65 25.53 -6.72
C ASP A 171 -6.23 24.10 -6.79
N PHE A 172 -7.19 23.77 -5.91
CA PHE A 172 -7.87 22.48 -5.88
C PHE A 172 -9.29 22.54 -6.46
N ARG A 173 -9.98 23.69 -6.33
CA ARG A 173 -11.35 23.90 -6.83
C ARG A 173 -11.40 24.42 -8.26
N SER A 174 -10.29 24.90 -8.82
CA SER A 174 -10.17 25.36 -10.20
C SER A 174 -10.25 24.20 -11.20
N ASP A 175 -11.01 24.39 -12.29
CA ASP A 175 -11.16 23.41 -13.37
C ASP A 175 -9.80 23.12 -14.02
N PRO A 176 -9.30 21.87 -13.96
CA PRO A 176 -8.03 21.51 -14.57
C PRO A 176 -8.11 21.49 -16.10
N LEU A 177 -9.28 21.36 -16.71
CA LEU A 177 -9.46 21.31 -18.18
C LEU A 177 -9.62 22.71 -18.79
N HIS A 178 -10.31 23.61 -18.10
CA HIS A 178 -10.59 24.95 -18.62
C HIS A 178 -9.43 25.94 -18.39
N LEU A 179 -8.61 26.14 -19.42
CA LEU A 179 -7.47 27.07 -19.42
C LEU A 179 -7.62 28.13 -20.53
N PRO A 180 -8.43 29.18 -20.34
CA PRO A 180 -8.70 30.17 -21.39
C PRO A 180 -7.42 30.87 -21.86
N GLY A 181 -6.57 31.31 -20.94
CA GLY A 181 -5.29 31.94 -21.28
C GLY A 181 -4.29 31.04 -22.03
N LEU A 182 -4.42 29.71 -21.91
CA LEU A 182 -3.62 28.76 -22.68
C LEU A 182 -4.14 28.64 -24.12
N THR A 183 -5.45 28.56 -24.28
CA THR A 183 -6.10 28.49 -25.60
C THR A 183 -5.74 29.71 -26.44
N ASP A 184 -5.79 30.88 -25.82
CA ASP A 184 -5.37 32.14 -26.42
C ASP A 184 -3.88 32.14 -26.74
N ALA A 185 -3.02 31.63 -25.85
CA ALA A 185 -1.58 31.56 -26.09
C ALA A 185 -1.19 30.64 -27.26
N ILE A 186 -1.96 29.57 -27.50
CA ILE A 186 -1.75 28.65 -28.62
C ILE A 186 -2.20 29.29 -29.94
N LYS A 187 -3.31 30.05 -29.91
CA LYS A 187 -3.93 30.66 -31.11
C LYS A 187 -3.33 32.01 -31.50
N ASN A 188 -2.91 32.82 -30.53
CA ASN A 188 -2.53 34.22 -30.75
C ASN A 188 -1.12 34.37 -31.33
N ASP A 189 -0.98 35.30 -32.28
CA ASP A 189 0.27 36.01 -32.58
C ASP A 189 0.48 37.04 -31.46
N LEU A 190 0.91 36.58 -30.28
CA LEU A 190 1.56 37.52 -29.37
C LEU A 190 2.96 37.77 -29.91
N ASP A 191 3.03 38.77 -30.79
CA ASP A 191 4.28 39.40 -31.19
C ASP A 191 4.86 39.99 -29.91
N LEU A 192 5.86 39.31 -29.32
CA LEU A 192 6.61 39.82 -28.17
C LEU A 192 7.44 41.01 -28.66
N GLN A 193 6.78 42.15 -28.84
CA GLN A 193 7.38 43.46 -29.08
C GLN A 193 8.30 43.74 -27.89
N GLY A 194 9.61 43.56 -28.09
CA GLY A 194 10.64 43.75 -27.07
C GLY A 194 11.04 42.45 -26.36
N ASP A 195 11.49 41.44 -27.09
CA ASP A 195 12.19 40.29 -26.51
C ASP A 195 13.57 40.73 -25.97
N PRO A 196 13.81 40.74 -24.63
CA PRO A 196 15.11 41.09 -24.06
C PRO A 196 16.19 40.08 -24.44
N SER A 197 15.82 38.90 -24.98
CA SER A 197 16.76 37.89 -25.46
C SER A 197 17.18 38.07 -26.93
N GLN A 198 16.70 39.12 -27.61
CA GLN A 198 17.40 39.67 -28.78
C GLN A 198 18.61 40.54 -28.41
N CYS A 199 18.89 40.76 -27.11
CA CYS A 199 20.23 41.09 -26.68
C CYS A 199 21.15 39.91 -27.03
N ARG A 200 21.68 39.91 -28.25
CA ARG A 200 23.00 39.34 -28.49
C ARG A 200 23.88 39.99 -27.45
N LEU A 201 24.25 39.25 -26.40
CA LEU A 201 25.48 39.58 -25.70
C LEU A 201 26.51 39.71 -26.81
N ALA A 202 27.05 40.91 -27.00
CA ALA A 202 28.22 41.08 -27.84
C ALA A 202 29.34 40.34 -27.10
N ILE A 203 29.43 39.04 -27.37
CA ILE A 203 30.44 38.16 -26.80
C ILE A 203 31.74 38.52 -27.50
N ALA A 204 32.34 39.64 -27.10
CA ALA A 204 33.54 40.17 -27.74
C ALA A 204 34.82 39.41 -27.34
N ASN A 205 34.77 38.55 -26.30
CA ASN A 205 35.96 38.00 -25.64
C ASN A 205 35.91 36.49 -25.29
N LEU A 206 35.08 35.66 -25.93
CA LEU A 206 35.08 34.20 -25.64
C LEU A 206 36.01 33.42 -26.57
N SER A 207 37.01 32.77 -25.98
CA SER A 207 37.91 31.81 -26.65
C SER A 207 37.20 30.48 -26.88
N LEU A 208 36.35 30.40 -27.91
CA LEU A 208 35.59 29.20 -28.29
C LEU A 208 36.50 27.97 -28.52
N GLU A 209 37.73 28.17 -29.01
CA GLU A 209 38.69 27.10 -29.32
C GLU A 209 39.17 26.29 -28.11
N LYS A 210 39.06 26.84 -26.89
CA LYS A 210 39.42 26.13 -25.65
C LYS A 210 38.29 25.27 -25.09
N ASP A 211 37.07 25.48 -25.59
CA ASP A 211 35.90 24.71 -25.18
C ASP A 211 35.91 23.36 -25.91
N ILE A 212 35.87 22.26 -25.16
CA ILE A 212 35.86 20.90 -25.73
C ILE A 212 34.66 20.65 -26.65
N PHE A 213 33.56 21.37 -26.44
CA PHE A 213 32.34 21.24 -27.24
C PHE A 213 32.45 21.92 -28.61
N SER A 214 33.49 22.75 -28.85
CA SER A 214 33.76 23.35 -30.17
C SER A 214 34.06 22.30 -31.25
N ARG A 215 34.41 21.08 -30.85
CA ARG A 215 34.68 19.94 -31.75
C ARG A 215 33.42 19.22 -32.22
N LEU A 216 32.26 19.51 -31.62
CA LEU A 216 31.00 18.87 -31.99
C LEU A 216 30.34 19.62 -33.14
N ALA A 217 29.67 18.86 -34.01
CA ALA A 217 28.84 19.44 -35.06
C ALA A 217 27.64 20.20 -34.44
N PRO A 218 27.17 21.30 -35.07
CA PRO A 218 26.05 22.10 -34.56
C PRO A 218 24.79 21.29 -34.25
N GLU A 219 24.50 20.25 -35.01
CA GLU A 219 23.36 19.36 -34.83
C GLU A 219 23.44 18.58 -33.51
N LEU A 220 24.65 18.14 -33.12
CA LEU A 220 24.87 17.46 -31.84
C LEU A 220 24.73 18.43 -30.66
N LEU A 221 25.19 19.67 -30.82
CA LEU A 221 25.00 20.72 -29.83
C LEU A 221 23.51 21.05 -29.63
N GLU A 222 22.74 21.14 -30.73
CA GLU A 222 21.28 21.33 -30.65
C GLU A 222 20.58 20.12 -30.01
N GLN A 223 20.99 18.89 -30.32
CA GLN A 223 20.45 17.69 -29.68
C GLN A 223 20.70 17.68 -28.16
N ILE A 224 21.91 18.02 -27.72
CA ILE A 224 22.23 18.16 -26.29
C ILE A 224 21.29 19.16 -25.63
N LEU A 225 21.12 20.36 -26.22
CA LEU A 225 20.21 21.38 -25.69
C LEU A 225 18.76 20.89 -25.62
N THR A 226 18.31 20.14 -26.63
CA THR A 226 16.94 19.61 -26.73
C THR A 226 16.67 18.55 -25.66
N LEU A 227 17.64 17.66 -25.39
CA LEU A 227 17.51 16.57 -24.43
C LEU A 227 17.66 17.03 -22.97
N LEU A 228 18.42 18.09 -22.71
CA LEU A 228 18.65 18.56 -21.34
C LEU A 228 17.45 19.30 -20.75
N PRO A 229 17.15 19.12 -19.45
CA PRO A 229 16.22 19.97 -18.72
C PRO A 229 16.61 21.46 -18.79
N THR A 230 15.64 22.37 -18.75
CA THR A 230 15.88 23.83 -18.86
C THR A 230 16.90 24.34 -17.83
N ARG A 231 16.90 23.78 -16.60
CA ARG A 231 17.86 24.15 -15.56
C ARG A 231 19.30 23.79 -15.95
N ASP A 232 19.49 22.63 -16.55
CA ASP A 232 20.82 22.14 -16.93
C ASP A 232 21.32 22.85 -18.18
N VAL A 233 20.41 23.22 -19.09
CA VAL A 233 20.71 24.13 -20.21
C VAL A 233 21.22 25.47 -19.68
N HIS A 234 20.59 26.03 -18.66
CA HIS A 234 21.06 27.27 -18.05
C HIS A 234 22.47 27.11 -17.45
N SER A 235 22.70 26.05 -16.67
CA SER A 235 24.02 25.74 -16.10
C SER A 235 25.08 25.51 -17.18
N LEU A 236 24.74 24.78 -18.25
CA LEU A 236 25.63 24.48 -19.37
C LEU A 236 26.02 25.75 -20.12
N ARG A 237 25.07 26.67 -20.36
CA ARG A 237 25.34 27.97 -20.99
C ARG A 237 26.17 28.91 -20.11
N LEU A 238 26.15 28.74 -18.79
CA LEU A 238 27.06 29.45 -17.90
C LEU A 238 28.47 28.84 -17.89
N ALA A 239 28.58 27.53 -18.06
CA ALA A 239 29.84 26.80 -17.99
C ALA A 239 30.60 26.73 -19.34
N SER A 240 29.89 26.75 -20.46
CA SER A 240 30.44 26.57 -21.81
C SER A 240 30.20 27.80 -22.70
N PRO A 241 31.27 28.48 -23.15
CA PRO A 241 31.19 29.54 -24.14
C PRO A 241 30.52 29.13 -25.45
N VAL A 242 30.73 27.89 -25.91
CA VAL A 242 30.10 27.36 -27.13
C VAL A 242 28.59 27.36 -26.95
N PHE A 243 28.07 26.74 -25.89
CA PHE A 243 26.63 26.73 -25.62
C PHE A 243 26.05 28.12 -25.31
N ALA A 244 26.81 29.00 -24.65
CA ALA A 244 26.42 30.39 -24.39
C ALA A 244 26.12 31.17 -25.68
N SER A 245 26.88 30.91 -26.74
CA SER A 245 26.78 31.56 -28.05
C SER A 245 25.64 31.06 -28.92
N LEU A 246 25.11 29.85 -28.68
CA LEU A 246 24.06 29.25 -29.50
C LEU A 246 22.70 29.93 -29.28
N SER A 247 21.95 30.16 -30.35
CA SER A 247 20.52 30.53 -30.25
C SER A 247 19.67 29.31 -29.89
N LEU A 248 18.70 29.47 -29.00
CA LEU A 248 17.73 28.41 -28.68
C LEU A 248 16.69 28.29 -29.80
N SER A 249 16.70 27.17 -30.51
CA SER A 249 15.85 26.90 -31.68
C SER A 249 14.38 26.67 -31.32
N ALA A 250 13.49 26.69 -32.32
CA ALA A 250 12.10 26.28 -32.13
C ALA A 250 11.99 24.83 -31.64
N THR A 251 12.86 23.93 -32.12
CA THR A 251 12.94 22.53 -31.70
C THR A 251 13.22 22.41 -30.20
N PHE A 252 14.15 23.21 -29.69
CA PHE A 252 14.44 23.29 -28.25
C PHE A 252 13.19 23.67 -27.45
N TRP A 253 12.46 24.73 -27.86
CA TRP A 253 11.28 25.17 -27.12
C TRP A 253 10.13 24.15 -27.20
N ALA A 254 9.92 23.55 -28.37
CA ALA A 254 8.94 22.49 -28.58
C ALA A 254 9.22 21.27 -27.71
N SER A 255 10.50 20.93 -27.50
CA SER A 255 10.88 19.78 -26.68
C SER A 255 10.39 19.87 -25.23
N ARG A 256 10.16 21.07 -24.70
CA ARG A 256 9.68 21.28 -23.32
C ARG A 256 8.24 20.81 -23.09
N PHE A 257 7.48 20.63 -24.17
CA PHE A 257 6.10 20.15 -24.15
C PHE A 257 5.99 18.66 -24.49
N ARG A 258 7.09 18.00 -24.84
CA ARG A 258 7.09 16.56 -25.11
C ARG A 258 6.92 15.76 -23.81
N GLN A 259 6.51 14.50 -23.97
CA GLN A 259 6.45 13.54 -22.86
C GLN A 259 7.76 13.51 -22.06
N GLY A 260 7.65 13.50 -20.73
CA GLY A 260 8.77 13.52 -19.79
C GLY A 260 9.38 14.89 -19.51
N ASN A 261 8.91 15.96 -20.17
CA ASN A 261 9.48 17.31 -20.03
C ASN A 261 8.60 18.26 -19.20
N GLN A 262 9.13 19.48 -18.99
CA GLN A 262 8.61 20.51 -18.07
C GLN A 262 7.09 20.78 -18.19
N PHE A 263 6.57 20.81 -19.42
CA PHE A 263 5.19 21.18 -19.73
C PHE A 263 4.41 20.05 -20.40
N GLU A 264 4.77 18.78 -20.12
CA GLU A 264 4.05 17.60 -20.63
C GLU A 264 2.54 17.63 -20.34
N HIS A 265 2.10 18.31 -19.28
CA HIS A 265 0.69 18.46 -18.91
C HIS A 265 -0.12 19.38 -19.84
N ILE A 266 0.49 19.93 -20.89
CA ILE A 266 -0.14 20.76 -21.91
C ILE A 266 -0.25 19.89 -23.17
N THR A 267 -1.37 19.19 -23.30
CA THR A 267 -1.63 18.17 -24.34
C THR A 267 -2.16 18.76 -25.64
N GLU A 268 -2.72 19.97 -25.57
CA GLU A 268 -3.38 20.68 -26.66
C GLU A 268 -2.42 20.98 -27.82
N VAL A 269 -1.14 21.17 -27.51
CA VAL A 269 -0.08 21.48 -28.48
C VAL A 269 0.25 20.33 -29.44
N SER A 270 -0.13 19.09 -29.08
CA SER A 270 0.05 17.92 -29.95
C SER A 270 -0.91 17.94 -31.13
N HIS A 271 -2.11 18.48 -30.93
CA HIS A 271 -3.14 18.59 -31.96
C HIS A 271 -3.12 19.96 -32.64
N ASN A 272 -2.77 21.00 -31.89
CA ASN A 272 -2.72 22.39 -32.34
C ASN A 272 -1.35 22.99 -32.00
N PRO A 273 -0.29 22.71 -32.80
CA PRO A 273 1.02 23.27 -32.54
C PRO A 273 0.98 24.81 -32.59
N PRO A 274 1.63 25.52 -31.66
CA PRO A 274 1.65 26.97 -31.65
C PRO A 274 2.47 27.50 -32.84
N LYS A 275 2.16 28.73 -33.27
CA LYS A 275 2.98 29.45 -34.25
C LYS A 275 4.41 29.70 -33.75
N SER A 276 4.56 30.00 -32.45
CA SER A 276 5.86 30.21 -31.81
C SER A 276 5.97 29.45 -30.48
N TRP A 277 6.78 28.39 -30.48
CA TRP A 277 7.06 27.60 -29.29
C TRP A 277 7.73 28.40 -28.18
N LYS A 278 8.53 29.42 -28.52
CA LYS A 278 9.19 30.29 -27.56
C LYS A 278 8.19 31.19 -26.83
N VAL A 279 7.26 31.81 -27.59
CA VAL A 279 6.20 32.65 -27.02
C VAL A 279 5.32 31.81 -26.11
N LEU A 280 4.89 30.63 -26.57
CA LEU A 280 4.11 29.72 -25.74
C LEU A 280 4.85 29.35 -24.45
N TYR A 281 6.13 28.99 -24.53
CA TYR A 281 6.94 28.68 -23.36
C TYR A 281 6.92 29.81 -22.31
N LEU A 282 7.15 31.05 -22.76
CA LEU A 282 7.17 32.21 -21.87
C LEU A 282 5.80 32.48 -21.26
N THR A 283 4.73 32.39 -22.05
CA THR A 283 3.35 32.57 -21.58
C THR A 283 2.95 31.51 -20.57
N VAL A 284 3.20 30.23 -20.86
CA VAL A 284 2.91 29.12 -19.94
C VAL A 284 3.71 29.24 -18.66
N ARG A 285 4.97 29.69 -18.73
CA ARG A 285 5.79 29.95 -17.53
C ARG A 285 5.18 31.05 -16.66
N THR A 286 4.65 32.12 -17.25
CA THR A 286 3.96 33.20 -16.53
C THR A 286 2.66 32.70 -15.92
N LEU A 287 1.82 32.00 -16.69
CA LEU A 287 0.57 31.42 -16.20
C LEU A 287 0.81 30.43 -15.05
N SER A 288 1.89 29.63 -15.12
CA SER A 288 2.21 28.62 -14.11
C SER A 288 2.58 29.17 -12.73
N ARG A 289 2.81 30.48 -12.58
CA ARG A 289 3.17 31.12 -11.30
C ARG A 289 1.95 31.44 -10.45
N ASP A 290 0.95 32.09 -11.06
CA ASP A 290 -0.13 32.74 -10.31
C ASP A 290 -1.53 32.24 -10.71
N ASN A 291 -1.64 31.31 -11.67
CA ASN A 291 -2.93 30.79 -12.13
C ASN A 291 -3.32 29.48 -11.41
N PRO A 292 -4.43 29.45 -10.64
CA PRO A 292 -4.86 28.27 -9.90
C PRO A 292 -5.29 27.11 -10.81
N ASN A 293 -5.83 27.38 -12.00
CA ASN A 293 -6.17 26.34 -12.97
C ASN A 293 -4.91 25.64 -13.50
N MET A 294 -3.81 26.36 -13.68
CA MET A 294 -2.51 25.75 -14.04
C MET A 294 -1.92 24.90 -12.90
N ALA A 295 -2.10 25.33 -11.65
CA ALA A 295 -1.73 24.51 -10.49
C ALA A 295 -2.57 23.23 -10.42
N SER A 296 -3.89 23.35 -10.57
CA SER A 296 -4.84 22.23 -10.64
C SER A 296 -4.51 21.26 -11.78
N ARG A 297 -4.30 21.77 -13.00
CA ARG A 297 -3.89 20.98 -14.18
C ARG A 297 -2.62 20.17 -13.91
N ARG A 298 -1.58 20.80 -13.39
CA ARG A 298 -0.30 20.12 -13.06
C ARG A 298 -0.50 19.04 -12.00
N ARG A 299 -1.32 19.29 -10.99
CA ARG A 299 -1.64 18.32 -9.94
C ARG A 299 -2.38 17.12 -10.52
N VAL A 300 -3.49 17.34 -11.21
CA VAL A 300 -4.33 16.29 -11.81
C VAL A 300 -3.56 15.50 -12.86
N TRP A 301 -2.70 16.14 -13.65
CA TRP A 301 -1.83 15.46 -14.60
C TRP A 301 -0.93 14.42 -13.92
N LYS A 302 -0.27 14.77 -12.81
CA LYS A 302 0.55 13.80 -12.05
C LYS A 302 -0.28 12.61 -11.58
N LEU A 303 -1.51 12.85 -11.15
CA LEU A 303 -2.43 11.80 -10.70
C LEU A 303 -2.88 10.91 -11.86
N ILE A 304 -3.12 11.48 -13.04
CA ILE A 304 -3.38 10.72 -14.28
C ILE A 304 -2.22 9.77 -14.57
N LYS A 305 -0.97 10.23 -14.47
CA LYS A 305 0.21 9.39 -14.70
C LYS A 305 0.34 8.27 -13.67
N CYS A 306 0.00 8.52 -12.41
CA CYS A 306 -0.05 7.48 -11.38
C CYS A 306 -1.10 6.41 -11.71
N LEU A 307 -2.31 6.82 -12.09
CA LEU A 307 -3.37 5.89 -12.49
C LEU A 307 -3.01 5.12 -13.76
N GLN A 308 -2.45 5.80 -14.76
CA GLN A 308 -1.94 5.18 -15.99
C GLN A 308 -0.94 4.09 -15.68
N THR A 309 0.09 4.40 -14.88
CA THR A 309 1.13 3.45 -14.50
C THR A 309 0.56 2.21 -13.82
N THR A 310 -0.47 2.39 -12.99
CA THR A 310 -1.13 1.29 -12.27
C THR A 310 -1.95 0.41 -13.23
N VAL A 311 -2.84 1.01 -14.03
CA VAL A 311 -3.72 0.26 -14.95
C VAL A 311 -2.94 -0.37 -16.09
N SER A 312 -1.90 0.29 -16.62
CA SER A 312 -1.05 -0.25 -17.70
C SER A 312 -0.30 -1.51 -17.29
N GLN A 313 0.02 -1.71 -16.01
CA GLN A 313 0.62 -2.96 -15.55
C GLN A 313 -0.35 -4.14 -15.64
N MET A 314 -1.67 -3.90 -15.63
CA MET A 314 -2.68 -4.96 -15.71
C MET A 314 -2.95 -5.44 -17.15
N VAL A 315 -2.56 -4.63 -18.14
CA VAL A 315 -2.80 -4.92 -19.56
C VAL A 315 -2.05 -6.18 -19.97
N ASN A 316 -2.74 -7.11 -20.63
CA ASN A 316 -2.19 -8.39 -21.10
C ASN A 316 -1.47 -9.23 -20.02
N THR A 317 -1.83 -9.04 -18.75
CA THR A 317 -1.24 -9.78 -17.63
C THR A 317 -2.33 -10.62 -16.95
N PRO A 318 -2.66 -11.82 -17.46
CA PRO A 318 -3.67 -12.68 -16.85
C PRO A 318 -3.19 -13.25 -15.51
N CYS A 319 -4.14 -13.64 -14.65
CA CYS A 319 -3.86 -14.32 -13.39
C CYS A 319 -3.72 -15.83 -13.62
N ASN A 320 -2.47 -16.33 -13.67
CA ASN A 320 -2.12 -17.70 -14.01
C ASN A 320 -2.42 -18.72 -12.89
N GLY A 321 -2.54 -20.00 -13.27
CA GLY A 321 -2.91 -21.11 -12.41
C GLY A 321 -4.32 -21.62 -12.67
N SER A 322 -4.68 -22.74 -12.06
CA SER A 322 -6.05 -23.30 -12.16
C SER A 322 -7.01 -22.42 -11.36
N PRO A 323 -8.07 -21.87 -11.98
CA PRO A 323 -9.01 -21.00 -11.28
C PRO A 323 -9.93 -21.79 -10.35
N LEU A 324 -10.25 -21.19 -9.20
CA LEU A 324 -11.29 -21.65 -8.27
C LEU A 324 -12.35 -20.55 -8.09
N GLU A 325 -13.53 -20.97 -7.65
CA GLU A 325 -14.65 -20.09 -7.31
C GLU A 325 -14.24 -18.97 -6.34
N SER A 326 -14.71 -17.76 -6.63
CA SER A 326 -14.67 -16.60 -5.74
C SER A 326 -15.92 -15.75 -5.96
N TRP A 327 -16.20 -14.76 -5.11
CA TRP A 327 -17.35 -13.89 -5.30
C TRP A 327 -17.29 -13.04 -6.59
N PHE A 328 -16.09 -12.83 -7.14
CA PHE A 328 -15.86 -12.09 -8.39
C PHE A 328 -15.82 -13.02 -9.62
N GLU A 329 -15.33 -14.25 -9.47
CA GLU A 329 -15.35 -15.32 -10.50
C GLU A 329 -16.23 -16.50 -10.05
N SER A 330 -17.54 -16.26 -9.87
CA SER A 330 -18.50 -17.22 -9.28
C SER A 330 -18.84 -18.41 -10.20
N PHE A 331 -18.48 -18.33 -11.48
CA PHE A 331 -18.69 -19.39 -12.47
C PHE A 331 -17.52 -20.40 -12.53
N MET A 332 -16.46 -20.19 -11.74
CA MET A 332 -15.33 -21.10 -11.68
C MET A 332 -15.64 -22.32 -10.80
N PRO A 333 -14.91 -23.43 -10.97
CA PRO A 333 -15.14 -24.63 -10.18
C PRO A 333 -14.98 -24.36 -8.67
N ALA A 334 -15.95 -24.80 -7.88
CA ALA A 334 -15.80 -24.87 -6.44
C ALA A 334 -14.68 -25.83 -6.07
N GLU A 335 -13.99 -25.54 -4.97
CA GLU A 335 -12.94 -26.42 -4.47
C GLU A 335 -13.54 -27.76 -4.01
N PRO A 336 -13.03 -28.92 -4.48
CA PRO A 336 -13.54 -30.22 -4.07
C PRO A 336 -13.37 -30.43 -2.56
N SER A 337 -14.49 -30.48 -1.84
CA SER A 337 -14.64 -30.68 -0.38
C SER A 337 -13.84 -29.73 0.53
N LYS A 338 -14.59 -28.93 1.30
CA LYS A 338 -14.15 -28.23 2.51
C LYS A 338 -13.77 -29.23 3.62
N GLU A 339 -12.79 -30.11 3.41
CA GLU A 339 -12.12 -30.71 4.57
C GLU A 339 -11.40 -29.56 5.29
N GLU A 340 -12.03 -29.07 6.36
CA GLU A 340 -11.43 -28.09 7.26
C GLU A 340 -9.99 -28.51 7.57
N GLY A 341 -9.03 -27.70 7.13
CA GLY A 341 -7.61 -27.94 7.40
C GLY A 341 -6.76 -28.49 6.25
N PHE A 342 -7.21 -28.52 4.99
CA PHE A 342 -6.29 -28.87 3.89
C PHE A 342 -5.21 -27.81 3.62
N TRP A 343 -5.47 -26.54 3.95
CA TRP A 343 -4.56 -25.42 3.66
C TRP A 343 -3.99 -24.81 4.93
N GLN A 344 -2.67 -24.62 4.95
CA GLN A 344 -2.02 -23.67 5.84
C GLN A 344 -1.86 -22.36 5.06
N THR A 345 -2.41 -21.26 5.59
CA THR A 345 -2.56 -19.99 4.85
C THR A 345 -1.91 -18.85 5.59
N ALA A 346 -1.02 -18.12 4.91
CA ALA A 346 -0.48 -16.86 5.36
C ALA A 346 -1.24 -15.71 4.71
N LYS A 347 -1.86 -14.86 5.53
CA LYS A 347 -2.65 -13.71 5.08
C LYS A 347 -2.62 -12.58 6.10
N ARG A 348 -2.85 -11.35 5.63
CA ARG A 348 -2.96 -10.18 6.50
C ARG A 348 -3.89 -9.15 5.88
N GLY A 349 -4.90 -8.72 6.65
CA GLY A 349 -5.77 -7.59 6.26
C GLY A 349 -6.71 -7.89 5.10
N ILE A 350 -7.12 -9.15 4.91
CA ILE A 350 -8.10 -9.51 3.88
C ILE A 350 -9.51 -9.20 4.39
N ILE A 351 -10.22 -8.30 3.74
CA ILE A 351 -11.58 -7.91 4.12
C ILE A 351 -12.58 -8.71 3.31
N ASP A 352 -13.57 -9.28 3.99
CA ASP A 352 -14.69 -9.97 3.35
C ASP A 352 -15.48 -8.98 2.46
N PRO A 353 -16.01 -9.43 1.31
CA PRO A 353 -16.69 -8.54 0.38
C PRO A 353 -17.93 -7.86 0.97
N GLU A 354 -18.61 -8.51 1.92
CA GLU A 354 -19.78 -7.99 2.65
C GLU A 354 -19.40 -6.95 3.70
N ALA A 355 -18.12 -6.90 4.11
CA ALA A 355 -17.62 -5.99 5.13
C ALA A 355 -17.16 -4.65 4.53
N ARG A 356 -17.11 -3.62 5.39
CA ARG A 356 -16.64 -2.28 5.04
C ARG A 356 -15.14 -2.26 4.73
N PHE A 357 -14.80 -1.98 3.48
CA PHE A 357 -13.44 -1.98 2.94
C PHE A 357 -12.75 -0.63 3.12
N HIS A 358 -12.42 -0.30 4.36
CA HIS A 358 -11.74 0.93 4.74
C HIS A 358 -10.22 0.79 4.92
N ARG A 359 -9.73 -0.45 4.86
CA ARG A 359 -8.33 -0.83 5.02
C ARG A 359 -8.11 -2.21 4.39
N GLY A 360 -6.85 -2.59 4.22
CA GLY A 360 -6.51 -3.95 3.83
C GLY A 360 -6.62 -4.23 2.33
N CYS A 361 -7.00 -5.45 1.98
CA CYS A 361 -7.23 -5.94 0.62
C CYS A 361 -8.55 -6.70 0.48
N ARG A 362 -8.97 -6.98 -0.75
CA ARG A 362 -10.03 -7.94 -1.07
C ARG A 362 -9.51 -9.03 -2.00
N VAL A 363 -10.02 -10.24 -1.85
CA VAL A 363 -9.72 -11.35 -2.76
C VAL A 363 -10.69 -11.27 -3.92
N LEU A 364 -10.21 -11.02 -5.13
CA LEU A 364 -11.00 -11.12 -6.37
C LEU A 364 -10.81 -12.46 -7.07
N ARG A 365 -9.66 -13.09 -6.93
CA ARG A 365 -9.33 -14.31 -7.67
C ARG A 365 -8.61 -15.30 -6.79
N VAL A 366 -8.93 -16.57 -7.00
CA VAL A 366 -8.25 -17.70 -6.36
C VAL A 366 -7.64 -18.56 -7.45
N ARG A 367 -6.36 -18.90 -7.29
CA ARG A 367 -5.62 -19.77 -8.22
C ARG A 367 -4.91 -20.87 -7.47
N THR A 368 -4.87 -22.05 -8.05
CA THR A 368 -4.15 -23.20 -7.51
C THR A 368 -3.15 -23.75 -8.50
N LEU A 369 -2.13 -24.41 -7.96
CA LEU A 369 -1.19 -25.23 -8.68
C LEU A 369 -1.08 -26.56 -7.95
N HIS A 370 -1.39 -27.65 -8.64
CA HIS A 370 -1.26 -29.01 -8.10
C HIS A 370 -0.14 -29.74 -8.82
N THR A 371 0.68 -30.45 -8.05
CA THR A 371 1.81 -31.24 -8.55
C THR A 371 1.67 -32.67 -8.06
N SER A 372 2.00 -33.64 -8.91
CA SER A 372 1.93 -35.07 -8.58
C SER A 372 3.02 -35.52 -7.62
N GLN A 373 4.10 -34.74 -7.50
CA GLN A 373 5.22 -34.95 -6.59
C GLN A 373 5.58 -33.64 -5.90
N PRO A 374 6.21 -33.68 -4.72
CA PRO A 374 6.66 -32.48 -4.04
C PRO A 374 7.50 -31.57 -4.94
N LEU A 375 7.20 -30.28 -4.89
CA LEU A 375 7.77 -29.24 -5.74
C LEU A 375 9.30 -29.22 -5.61
N ARG A 376 9.99 -29.64 -6.68
CA ARG A 376 11.45 -29.66 -6.78
C ARG A 376 11.90 -28.82 -7.97
N VAL A 377 12.56 -27.70 -7.71
CA VAL A 377 12.84 -26.68 -8.73
C VAL A 377 14.31 -26.28 -8.78
N GLN A 378 14.76 -25.84 -9.95
CA GLN A 378 16.08 -25.22 -10.13
C GLN A 378 16.05 -23.73 -9.80
N CYS A 379 14.91 -23.08 -10.03
CA CYS A 379 14.73 -21.65 -9.79
C CYS A 379 13.25 -21.34 -9.48
N VAL A 380 13.04 -20.37 -8.59
CA VAL A 380 11.74 -19.69 -8.43
C VAL A 380 11.90 -18.25 -8.88
N SER A 381 11.14 -17.83 -9.89
CA SER A 381 11.11 -16.42 -10.30
C SER A 381 9.90 -15.75 -9.67
N VAL A 382 10.14 -14.69 -8.91
CA VAL A 382 9.11 -13.94 -8.18
C VAL A 382 8.78 -12.69 -8.97
N SER A 383 7.54 -12.59 -9.46
CA SER A 383 7.06 -11.41 -10.16
C SER A 383 6.61 -10.34 -9.16
N LEU A 384 6.99 -9.09 -9.41
CA LEU A 384 6.62 -7.93 -8.60
C LEU A 384 5.78 -6.94 -9.40
N VAL A 385 4.90 -6.22 -8.72
CA VAL A 385 4.10 -5.11 -9.26
C VAL A 385 4.30 -3.86 -8.42
N ARG A 386 4.31 -2.70 -9.07
CA ARG A 386 4.45 -1.39 -8.41
C ARG A 386 3.12 -0.69 -8.31
N THR A 387 2.71 -0.33 -7.11
CA THR A 387 1.49 0.43 -6.86
C THR A 387 1.83 1.72 -6.11
N GLY A 388 0.87 2.65 -5.98
CA GLY A 388 1.06 3.80 -5.11
C GLY A 388 1.28 3.42 -3.63
N MET A 389 0.79 2.25 -3.21
CA MET A 389 1.04 1.69 -1.88
C MET A 389 2.43 1.03 -1.75
N GLY A 390 3.22 0.97 -2.82
CA GLY A 390 4.57 0.38 -2.88
C GLY A 390 4.63 -0.89 -3.72
N VAL A 391 5.72 -1.65 -3.56
CA VAL A 391 6.00 -2.87 -4.33
C VAL A 391 5.39 -4.09 -3.64
N PHE A 392 4.81 -5.00 -4.43
CA PHE A 392 4.17 -6.23 -3.95
C PHE A 392 4.48 -7.42 -4.86
N VAL A 393 4.43 -8.63 -4.30
CA VAL A 393 4.47 -9.89 -5.04
C VAL A 393 3.17 -10.05 -5.82
N SER A 394 3.28 -10.27 -7.13
CA SER A 394 2.15 -10.40 -8.04
C SER A 394 1.95 -11.83 -8.55
N GLY A 395 3.02 -12.62 -8.57
CA GLY A 395 2.99 -14.01 -9.05
C GLY A 395 4.32 -14.73 -8.88
N LEU A 396 4.32 -16.03 -9.16
CA LEU A 396 5.44 -16.94 -9.03
C LEU A 396 5.58 -17.79 -10.30
N ILE A 397 6.81 -18.03 -10.73
CA ILE A 397 7.15 -19.01 -11.77
C ILE A 397 8.10 -20.04 -11.17
N PHE A 398 7.71 -21.30 -11.24
CA PHE A 398 8.52 -22.44 -10.83
C PHE A 398 9.22 -23.00 -12.05
N ILE A 399 10.55 -23.03 -12.04
CA ILE A 399 11.37 -23.50 -13.16
C ILE A 399 12.05 -24.81 -12.76
N TYR A 400 11.70 -25.89 -13.45
CA TYR A 400 12.19 -27.23 -13.18
C TYR A 400 13.54 -27.50 -13.87
N GLN A 401 14.19 -28.62 -13.52
CA GLN A 401 15.51 -28.98 -14.07
C GLN A 401 15.48 -29.22 -15.59
N ASP A 402 14.36 -29.68 -16.13
CA ASP A 402 14.14 -29.91 -17.56
C ASP A 402 13.80 -28.63 -18.34
N GLY A 403 13.73 -27.47 -17.66
CA GLY A 403 13.37 -26.19 -18.23
C GLY A 403 11.86 -25.95 -18.35
N LYS A 404 11.01 -26.92 -17.98
CA LYS A 404 9.56 -26.72 -17.89
C LYS A 404 9.27 -25.66 -16.83
N GLN A 405 8.15 -24.95 -17.00
CA GLN A 405 7.72 -23.90 -16.08
C GLN A 405 6.24 -24.03 -15.75
N ASP A 406 5.90 -23.79 -14.48
CA ASP A 406 4.53 -23.55 -14.03
C ASP A 406 4.44 -22.15 -13.43
N ALA A 407 3.35 -21.43 -13.73
CA ALA A 407 3.13 -20.07 -13.26
C ALA A 407 1.86 -19.95 -12.41
N LEU A 408 1.91 -19.08 -11.41
CA LEU A 408 0.81 -18.77 -10.50
C LEU A 408 0.71 -17.26 -10.31
N GLY A 409 -0.45 -16.66 -10.58
CA GLY A 409 -0.68 -15.21 -10.44
C GLY A 409 -0.29 -14.36 -11.65
N TYR A 410 -0.12 -13.06 -11.42
CA TYR A 410 0.21 -12.06 -12.44
C TYR A 410 1.71 -11.99 -12.69
N ILE A 411 2.15 -12.18 -13.94
CA ILE A 411 3.56 -12.29 -14.31
C ILE A 411 4.02 -11.05 -15.08
N HIS A 412 4.87 -10.25 -14.44
CA HIS A 412 5.60 -9.12 -15.01
C HIS A 412 7.06 -9.53 -15.24
N GLN A 413 7.38 -9.95 -16.46
CA GLN A 413 8.70 -10.50 -16.79
C GLN A 413 9.85 -9.51 -16.55
N ASP A 414 9.60 -8.22 -16.81
CA ASP A 414 10.53 -7.10 -16.60
C ASP A 414 10.73 -6.72 -15.13
N GLN A 415 9.87 -7.20 -14.24
CA GLN A 415 9.88 -6.91 -12.80
C GLN A 415 10.00 -8.19 -11.96
N SER A 416 10.64 -9.22 -12.52
CA SER A 416 10.82 -10.51 -11.86
C SER A 416 12.21 -10.67 -11.21
N VAL A 417 12.24 -11.24 -10.00
CA VAL A 417 13.47 -11.52 -9.25
C VAL A 417 13.68 -13.04 -9.16
N PRO A 418 14.74 -13.60 -9.76
CA PRO A 418 15.01 -15.03 -9.73
C PRO A 418 15.76 -15.46 -8.46
N ILE A 419 15.22 -16.46 -7.78
CA ILE A 419 15.87 -17.21 -6.69
C ILE A 419 16.41 -18.50 -7.28
N ARG A 420 17.74 -18.56 -7.48
CA ARG A 420 18.42 -19.69 -8.13
C ARG A 420 19.06 -20.62 -7.12
N PHE A 421 18.91 -21.91 -7.35
CA PHE A 421 19.60 -22.95 -6.59
C PHE A 421 20.75 -23.52 -7.43
N SER A 422 21.83 -23.98 -6.79
CA SER A 422 22.96 -24.64 -7.47
C SER A 422 22.56 -26.01 -8.01
N THR A 423 21.75 -26.74 -7.26
CA THR A 423 21.11 -28.01 -7.64
C THR A 423 19.61 -27.92 -7.41
N PRO A 424 18.77 -28.74 -8.09
CA PRO A 424 17.33 -28.71 -7.87
C PRO A 424 16.98 -29.00 -6.42
N GLN A 425 16.29 -28.06 -5.77
CA GLN A 425 15.91 -28.13 -4.36
C GLN A 425 14.43 -28.48 -4.22
N ARG A 426 14.10 -29.30 -3.21
CA ARG A 426 12.72 -29.50 -2.79
C ARG A 426 12.30 -28.32 -1.91
N ILE A 427 11.16 -27.73 -2.24
CA ILE A 427 10.62 -26.59 -1.49
C ILE A 427 9.72 -27.12 -0.36
N GLN A 428 9.99 -26.62 0.85
CA GLN A 428 9.19 -26.86 2.05
C GLN A 428 8.23 -25.71 2.36
N GLY A 429 8.52 -24.50 1.90
CA GLY A 429 7.65 -23.37 2.19
C GLY A 429 8.24 -22.04 1.82
N TRP A 430 7.73 -21.02 2.49
CA TRP A 430 8.11 -19.63 2.26
C TRP A 430 8.20 -18.86 3.57
N GLN A 431 9.11 -17.89 3.61
CA GLN A 431 8.97 -16.73 4.49
C GLN A 431 8.34 -15.59 3.70
N LEU A 432 7.36 -14.92 4.30
CA LEU A 432 6.60 -13.84 3.67
C LEU A 432 6.68 -12.59 4.52
N ALA A 433 6.99 -11.45 3.92
CA ALA A 433 6.80 -10.15 4.55
C ALA A 433 5.43 -9.60 4.13
N LEU A 434 4.56 -9.35 5.11
CA LEU A 434 3.15 -9.05 4.89
C LEU A 434 2.84 -7.61 5.31
N ASP A 435 2.31 -6.84 4.38
CA ASP A 435 1.57 -5.61 4.67
C ASP A 435 0.07 -5.95 4.78
N THR A 436 -0.69 -5.09 5.43
CA THR A 436 -2.15 -5.05 5.35
C THR A 436 -2.64 -4.97 3.91
N SER A 437 -1.87 -4.35 3.02
CA SER A 437 -2.15 -4.24 1.59
C SER A 437 -1.60 -5.38 0.74
N GLY A 438 -1.08 -6.47 1.30
CA GLY A 438 -0.67 -7.66 0.54
C GLY A 438 0.77 -8.10 0.82
N ILE A 439 1.30 -9.00 0.00
CA ILE A 439 2.64 -9.61 0.20
C ILE A 439 3.72 -8.70 -0.40
N ARG A 440 4.66 -8.23 0.42
CA ARG A 440 5.75 -7.31 0.03
C ARG A 440 6.96 -8.03 -0.56
N SER A 441 7.29 -9.17 0.03
CA SER A 441 8.42 -9.99 -0.39
C SER A 441 8.23 -11.43 0.02
N ILE A 442 8.97 -12.30 -0.66
CA ILE A 442 8.98 -13.75 -0.40
C ILE A 442 10.42 -14.26 -0.40
N ALA A 443 10.69 -15.20 0.49
CA ALA A 443 11.87 -16.04 0.46
C ALA A 443 11.42 -17.50 0.47
N VAL A 444 12.12 -18.36 -0.28
CA VAL A 444 11.87 -19.80 -0.33
C VAL A 444 12.61 -20.51 0.80
N VAL A 445 11.93 -21.47 1.44
CA VAL A 445 12.49 -22.40 2.44
C VAL A 445 12.71 -23.76 1.78
N THR A 446 13.95 -24.25 1.80
CA THR A 446 14.37 -25.52 1.19
C THR A 446 14.40 -26.66 2.21
N GLU A 447 14.50 -27.90 1.72
CA GLU A 447 14.48 -29.14 2.53
C GLU A 447 15.51 -29.20 3.66
N ASP A 448 16.65 -28.53 3.50
CA ASP A 448 17.71 -28.42 4.51
C ASP A 448 17.44 -27.32 5.57
N GLY A 449 16.28 -26.68 5.52
CA GLY A 449 15.92 -25.54 6.37
C GLY A 449 16.52 -24.21 5.93
N THR A 450 17.32 -24.19 4.86
CA THR A 450 17.93 -22.95 4.35
C THR A 450 16.84 -22.01 3.81
N VAL A 451 16.97 -20.72 4.16
CA VAL A 451 16.12 -19.66 3.64
C VAL A 451 16.88 -18.87 2.59
N SER A 452 16.35 -18.83 1.38
CA SER A 452 16.91 -18.03 0.29
C SER A 452 16.85 -16.52 0.58
N PRO A 453 17.63 -15.69 -0.16
CA PRO A 453 17.46 -14.24 -0.11
C PRO A 453 16.03 -13.80 -0.47
N TRP A 454 15.61 -12.68 0.11
CA TRP A 454 14.30 -12.09 -0.17
C TRP A 454 14.20 -11.58 -1.61
N ALA A 455 13.11 -11.92 -2.28
CA ALA A 455 12.66 -11.28 -3.51
C ALA A 455 11.56 -10.26 -3.19
N GLY A 456 11.82 -8.99 -3.47
CA GLY A 456 10.97 -7.85 -3.08
C GLY A 456 11.58 -7.03 -1.93
N GLU A 457 10.75 -6.26 -1.24
CA GLU A 457 11.18 -5.35 -0.16
C GLU A 457 10.66 -5.85 1.20
N PRO A 458 11.45 -6.64 1.97
CA PRO A 458 10.99 -7.20 3.25
C PRO A 458 10.73 -6.13 4.31
N GLY A 459 11.47 -5.01 4.25
CA GLY A 459 11.33 -3.87 5.17
C GLY A 459 11.22 -4.27 6.64
N ASP A 460 10.55 -3.43 7.41
CA ASP A 460 10.13 -3.71 8.79
C ASP A 460 8.69 -4.26 8.84
N PHE A 461 8.29 -4.98 7.77
CA PHE A 461 6.98 -5.59 7.70
C PHE A 461 6.94 -6.90 8.50
N PRO A 462 5.81 -7.18 9.18
CA PRO A 462 5.58 -8.47 9.83
C PRO A 462 5.81 -9.66 8.91
N LYS A 463 6.47 -10.68 9.44
CA LYS A 463 6.91 -11.89 8.76
C LYS A 463 6.05 -13.09 9.16
N TRP A 464 5.71 -13.91 8.18
CA TRP A 464 5.07 -15.21 8.37
C TRP A 464 6.00 -16.30 7.84
N HIS A 465 6.23 -17.34 8.64
CA HIS A 465 6.98 -18.51 8.20
C HIS A 465 6.02 -19.63 7.78
N LEU A 466 5.67 -19.68 6.50
CA LEU A 466 4.75 -20.66 5.95
C LEU A 466 5.53 -21.87 5.41
N ALA A 467 6.02 -22.73 6.30
CA ALA A 467 6.74 -23.95 5.93
C ALA A 467 6.49 -25.08 6.92
N GLU A 468 6.69 -26.32 6.48
CA GLU A 468 6.65 -27.55 7.29
C GLU A 468 7.64 -28.55 6.67
N ASP A 469 7.97 -29.61 7.39
CA ASP A 469 8.97 -30.61 6.98
C ASP A 469 8.60 -31.31 5.66
N GLU A 470 7.31 -31.55 5.44
CA GLU A 470 6.78 -32.13 4.22
C GLU A 470 6.86 -31.14 3.05
N GLY A 471 7.31 -31.64 1.90
CA GLY A 471 7.36 -30.86 0.68
C GLY A 471 5.97 -30.48 0.14
N ILE A 472 5.95 -29.41 -0.65
CA ILE A 472 4.72 -28.82 -1.16
C ILE A 472 4.23 -29.60 -2.38
N THR A 473 3.00 -30.10 -2.35
CA THR A 473 2.35 -30.75 -3.50
C THR A 473 1.22 -29.91 -4.09
N ALA A 474 0.72 -28.94 -3.34
CA ALA A 474 -0.27 -27.99 -3.82
C ALA A 474 -0.01 -26.59 -3.27
N VAL A 475 -0.15 -25.59 -4.13
CA VAL A 475 -0.08 -24.17 -3.80
C VAL A 475 -1.44 -23.55 -4.11
N ARG A 476 -1.97 -22.76 -3.19
CA ARG A 476 -3.15 -21.92 -3.42
C ARG A 476 -2.76 -20.48 -3.15
N ALA A 477 -3.13 -19.57 -4.02
CA ALA A 477 -2.88 -18.15 -3.85
C ALA A 477 -4.16 -17.36 -4.15
N GLU A 478 -4.34 -16.31 -3.38
CA GLU A 478 -5.46 -15.38 -3.51
C GLU A 478 -4.92 -14.02 -3.97
N PHE A 479 -5.65 -13.40 -4.88
CA PHE A 479 -5.22 -12.19 -5.57
C PHE A 479 -6.33 -11.15 -5.55
N ASP A 480 -5.94 -9.89 -5.43
CA ASP A 480 -6.79 -8.79 -5.89
C ASP A 480 -6.60 -8.60 -7.42
N ALA A 481 -6.94 -7.45 -8.00
CA ALA A 481 -6.75 -7.23 -9.44
C ALA A 481 -5.28 -7.01 -9.87
N LEU A 482 -4.37 -6.75 -8.93
CA LEU A 482 -2.99 -6.29 -9.17
C LEU A 482 -1.94 -7.26 -8.62
N LYS A 483 -2.20 -7.87 -7.46
CA LYS A 483 -1.18 -8.51 -6.63
C LYS A 483 -1.70 -9.68 -5.80
N MET A 484 -0.77 -10.46 -5.28
CA MET A 484 -1.04 -11.55 -4.34
C MET A 484 -1.31 -10.99 -2.94
N VAL A 485 -2.42 -11.40 -2.34
CA VAL A 485 -2.87 -10.95 -1.01
C VAL A 485 -2.81 -12.05 0.04
N SER A 486 -2.71 -13.32 -0.40
CA SER A 486 -2.58 -14.48 0.48
C SER A 486 -1.97 -15.66 -0.27
N LEU A 487 -1.19 -16.46 0.46
CA LEU A 487 -0.50 -17.64 -0.05
C LEU A 487 -0.71 -18.81 0.91
N SER A 488 -0.96 -19.98 0.33
CA SER A 488 -1.23 -21.21 1.07
C SER A 488 -0.44 -22.38 0.49
N ARG A 489 -0.05 -23.31 1.36
CA ARG A 489 0.43 -24.66 1.00
C ARG A 489 -0.48 -25.74 1.55
N ASN A 490 -0.41 -26.93 0.96
CA ASN A 490 -1.04 -28.11 1.53
C ASN A 490 -0.54 -28.35 2.98
N LYS A 491 -1.49 -28.58 3.89
CA LYS A 491 -1.21 -28.96 5.27
C LYS A 491 -0.65 -30.38 5.28
N PRO A 492 0.37 -30.67 6.10
CA PRO A 492 0.87 -32.03 6.24
C PRO A 492 -0.15 -32.98 6.86
N ARG A 493 -0.07 -34.26 6.49
CA ARG A 493 -0.94 -35.32 7.02
C ARG A 493 -0.32 -35.88 8.30
N GLY A 494 -0.91 -35.60 9.47
CA GLY A 494 -0.39 -36.13 10.74
C GLY A 494 -0.80 -35.31 11.97
N LEU A 495 -0.10 -35.56 13.09
CA LEU A 495 -0.21 -34.78 14.33
C LEU A 495 0.14 -33.29 14.09
N PRO A 496 -0.34 -32.35 14.93
CA PRO A 496 0.04 -30.95 14.85
C PRO A 496 1.56 -30.77 14.81
N SER A 497 2.05 -29.89 13.95
CA SER A 497 3.47 -29.59 13.81
C SER A 497 4.07 -29.19 15.16
N LYS A 498 5.28 -29.68 15.47
CA LYS A 498 6.07 -29.21 16.63
C LYS A 498 6.32 -27.69 16.57
N HIS A 499 6.18 -27.08 15.39
CA HIS A 499 6.44 -25.68 15.10
C HIS A 499 5.16 -24.87 14.86
N GLU A 500 3.99 -25.34 15.31
CA GLU A 500 2.70 -24.71 15.04
C GLU A 500 2.69 -23.21 15.39
N TRP A 501 3.25 -22.80 16.52
CA TRP A 501 3.37 -21.39 16.90
C TRP A 501 4.14 -20.57 15.86
N ARG A 502 5.32 -21.05 15.46
CA ARG A 502 6.19 -20.36 14.52
C ARG A 502 5.56 -20.28 13.13
N ASN A 503 4.89 -21.35 12.70
CA ASN A 503 4.47 -21.52 11.31
C ASN A 503 3.03 -21.05 11.02
N SER A 504 2.21 -20.84 12.05
CA SER A 504 0.80 -20.46 11.92
C SER A 504 0.48 -19.01 12.33
N ARG A 505 1.49 -18.21 12.65
CA ARG A 505 1.30 -16.85 13.22
C ARG A 505 2.08 -15.79 12.45
N LEU A 506 1.60 -14.55 12.58
CA LEU A 506 2.23 -13.36 12.06
C LEU A 506 3.17 -12.76 13.11
N TRP A 507 4.45 -12.64 12.79
CA TRP A 507 5.49 -12.17 13.70
C TRP A 507 6.01 -10.82 13.26
N TYR A 508 6.50 -9.97 14.15
CA TYR A 508 7.35 -8.84 13.72
C TYR A 508 8.67 -9.38 13.15
N ASN A 509 9.30 -10.30 13.88
CA ASN A 509 10.43 -11.10 13.42
C ASN A 509 10.18 -12.57 13.76
N VAL A 510 10.34 -13.46 12.78
CA VAL A 510 10.16 -14.90 12.99
C VAL A 510 11.17 -15.39 14.01
N PRO A 511 10.75 -16.03 15.12
CA PRO A 511 11.67 -16.53 16.12
C PRO A 511 12.46 -17.74 15.62
N PRO A 512 13.61 -18.03 16.24
CA PRO A 512 14.29 -19.32 16.09
C PRO A 512 13.37 -20.51 16.40
N ASP A 513 13.66 -21.64 15.78
CA ASP A 513 12.91 -22.91 15.84
C ASP A 513 12.90 -23.60 17.22
N HIS A 514 13.94 -23.41 18.01
CA HIS A 514 14.15 -24.07 19.31
C HIS A 514 13.47 -23.37 20.50
N LEU A 515 12.76 -22.26 20.26
CA LEU A 515 12.07 -21.50 21.30
C LEU A 515 10.64 -22.01 21.51
N LEU A 516 10.25 -22.11 22.78
CA LEU A 516 8.92 -22.48 23.22
C LEU A 516 8.16 -21.22 23.66
N PHE A 517 6.87 -21.17 23.35
CA PHE A 517 6.00 -20.03 23.59
C PHE A 517 4.86 -20.44 24.51
N ASP A 518 4.80 -19.84 25.70
CA ASP A 518 3.82 -20.14 26.74
C ASP A 518 2.90 -18.92 26.95
N GLY A 519 1.59 -19.05 26.72
CA GLY A 519 0.66 -17.91 26.80
C GLY A 519 -0.82 -18.30 26.57
N ASN A 520 -1.70 -17.32 26.29
CA ASN A 520 -3.10 -17.64 25.96
C ASN A 520 -3.24 -18.21 24.54
N ASP A 521 -3.77 -19.43 24.43
CA ASP A 521 -4.04 -20.14 23.17
C ASP A 521 -5.41 -19.79 22.56
N ASP A 522 -6.37 -19.34 23.37
CA ASP A 522 -7.79 -19.20 23.01
C ASP A 522 -8.12 -17.98 22.14
N TYR A 523 -7.12 -17.35 21.50
CA TYR A 523 -7.37 -16.12 20.76
C TYR A 523 -7.97 -16.37 19.37
N HIS A 524 -9.30 -16.47 19.33
CA HIS A 524 -10.12 -16.36 18.14
C HIS A 524 -10.32 -14.89 17.77
N SER A 525 -9.35 -14.26 17.08
CA SER A 525 -9.66 -12.96 16.48
C SER A 525 -10.56 -13.18 15.25
N GLN A 526 -11.83 -12.77 15.35
CA GLN A 526 -12.75 -12.65 14.22
C GLN A 526 -12.27 -11.63 13.17
N ASP A 527 -11.29 -10.80 13.50
CA ASP A 527 -10.68 -9.86 12.55
C ASP A 527 -9.63 -10.57 11.69
N SER A 528 -9.84 -10.54 10.38
CA SER A 528 -8.95 -10.98 9.30
C SER A 528 -7.58 -10.29 9.22
N SER A 529 -7.22 -9.51 10.25
CA SER A 529 -5.97 -8.80 10.39
C SER A 529 -4.96 -9.46 11.33
N GLY A 530 -5.36 -10.45 12.14
CA GLY A 530 -4.52 -11.30 13.03
C GLY A 530 -3.42 -10.54 13.80
N PRO A 531 -3.46 -10.43 15.14
CA PRO A 531 -2.54 -9.54 15.82
C PRO A 531 -1.09 -9.99 15.66
N ILE A 532 -0.21 -9.03 15.35
CA ILE A 532 1.22 -9.27 15.14
C ILE A 532 1.84 -9.65 16.49
N ILE A 533 2.58 -10.75 16.53
CA ILE A 533 3.35 -11.15 17.70
C ILE A 533 4.69 -10.44 17.66
N SER A 534 4.96 -9.64 18.69
CA SER A 534 6.26 -9.04 18.94
C SER A 534 6.96 -9.80 20.05
N THR A 535 8.27 -9.92 19.95
CA THR A 535 9.10 -10.66 20.90
C THR A 535 10.23 -9.79 21.41
N VAL A 536 10.59 -9.99 22.67
CA VAL A 536 11.83 -9.50 23.27
C VAL A 536 12.56 -10.70 23.83
N LEU A 537 13.83 -10.85 23.42
CA LEU A 537 14.73 -11.87 23.94
C LEU A 537 15.76 -11.18 24.82
N PHE A 538 15.85 -11.58 26.09
CA PHE A 538 16.67 -10.94 27.13
C PHE A 538 18.18 -10.98 26.86
N GLY A 539 18.63 -11.69 25.82
CA GLY A 539 20.03 -11.73 25.38
C GLY A 539 20.27 -11.36 23.92
N GLY A 540 19.27 -10.83 23.21
CA GLY A 540 19.31 -10.66 21.75
C GLY A 540 19.26 -12.00 20.99
N SER A 541 19.41 -11.96 19.65
CA SER A 541 19.38 -13.15 18.79
C SER A 541 20.48 -14.18 19.12
N ASP A 542 21.61 -13.71 19.64
CA ASP A 542 22.82 -14.50 19.87
C ASP A 542 23.02 -14.86 21.35
N ARG A 543 22.03 -14.56 22.21
CA ARG A 543 22.05 -14.81 23.67
C ARG A 543 23.23 -14.20 24.46
N ARG A 544 24.01 -13.29 23.86
CA ARG A 544 25.23 -12.73 24.44
C ARG A 544 25.01 -11.75 25.61
N PHE A 545 23.76 -11.32 25.86
CA PHE A 545 23.44 -10.20 26.75
C PHE A 545 22.50 -10.51 27.92
N ILE A 546 22.26 -11.79 28.22
CA ILE A 546 21.33 -12.16 29.33
C ILE A 546 21.81 -11.54 30.67
N SER A 547 23.12 -11.34 30.84
CA SER A 547 23.72 -10.76 32.05
C SER A 547 23.72 -9.22 32.12
N SER A 548 23.13 -8.50 31.15
CA SER A 548 23.15 -7.03 31.13
C SER A 548 21.79 -6.35 31.31
N LEU A 549 20.69 -7.10 31.48
CA LEU A 549 19.37 -6.53 31.79
C LEU A 549 19.37 -5.95 33.21
N VAL A 550 19.01 -4.67 33.36
CA VAL A 550 19.06 -3.95 34.64
C VAL A 550 17.69 -3.52 35.15
N GLU A 551 16.71 -3.35 34.27
CA GLU A 551 15.36 -2.91 34.66
C GLU A 551 14.32 -3.38 33.65
N ILE A 552 13.16 -3.82 34.16
CA ILE A 552 11.94 -4.02 33.37
C ILE A 552 10.92 -2.97 33.82
N ALA A 553 10.46 -2.14 32.88
CA ALA A 553 9.43 -1.14 33.11
C ALA A 553 8.13 -1.50 32.38
N ILE A 554 7.01 -1.36 33.08
CA ILE A 554 5.65 -1.57 32.59
C ILE A 554 4.97 -0.21 32.54
N TRP A 555 4.39 0.12 31.39
CA TRP A 555 3.66 1.34 31.15
C TRP A 555 2.17 1.05 30.99
N THR A 556 1.36 1.65 31.86
CA THR A 556 -0.09 1.46 31.87
C THR A 556 -0.83 2.69 31.35
N PHE A 557 -1.70 2.50 30.37
CA PHE A 557 -2.60 3.50 29.82
C PHE A 557 -3.93 3.52 30.59
N ASN A 558 -4.47 4.72 30.80
CA ASN A 558 -5.80 4.93 31.39
C ASN A 558 -5.99 4.16 32.72
N GLY A 559 -4.96 4.20 33.57
CA GLY A 559 -4.94 3.65 34.92
C GLY A 559 -4.71 2.14 35.07
N ALA A 560 -4.81 1.33 34.00
CA ALA A 560 -4.64 -0.13 34.16
C ALA A 560 -4.32 -0.95 32.89
N TYR A 561 -4.55 -0.43 31.69
CA TYR A 561 -4.31 -1.18 30.46
C TYR A 561 -2.81 -1.24 30.18
N ILE A 562 -2.23 -2.42 29.95
CA ILE A 562 -0.81 -2.50 29.61
C ILE A 562 -0.61 -2.03 28.17
N GLY A 563 0.10 -0.93 27.96
CA GLY A 563 0.35 -0.41 26.61
C GLY A 563 1.76 -0.69 26.09
N LYS A 564 2.75 -0.68 26.99
CA LYS A 564 4.16 -0.85 26.64
C LYS A 564 4.94 -1.51 27.78
N MET A 565 5.96 -2.27 27.43
CA MET A 565 7.03 -2.69 28.33
C MET A 565 8.38 -2.26 27.77
N GLU A 566 9.29 -1.81 28.62
CA GLU A 566 10.67 -1.48 28.28
C GLU A 566 11.63 -2.39 29.05
N PHE A 567 12.65 -2.84 28.35
CA PHE A 567 13.70 -3.70 28.87
C PHE A 567 15.00 -2.93 28.75
N LEU A 568 15.47 -2.43 29.89
CA LEU A 568 16.62 -1.55 29.97
C LEU A 568 17.85 -2.35 30.32
N TYR A 569 18.89 -2.19 29.51
CA TYR A 569 20.17 -2.85 29.68
C TYR A 569 21.22 -1.86 30.18
N ALA A 570 22.31 -2.39 30.74
CA ALA A 570 23.44 -1.58 31.19
C ALA A 570 24.00 -0.68 30.06
N ASP A 571 23.95 -1.16 28.82
CA ASP A 571 24.15 -0.35 27.62
C ASP A 571 22.80 0.06 27.02
N ALA A 572 22.51 1.36 27.07
CA ALA A 572 21.26 1.92 26.58
C ALA A 572 21.03 1.70 25.07
N SER A 573 22.09 1.45 24.28
CA SER A 573 21.96 1.11 22.85
C SER A 573 21.28 -0.24 22.61
N GLN A 574 21.20 -1.08 23.65
CA GLN A 574 20.60 -2.42 23.61
C GLN A 574 19.17 -2.45 24.14
N ASN A 575 18.62 -1.31 24.57
CA ASN A 575 17.27 -1.23 25.12
C ASN A 575 16.23 -1.76 24.13
N GLN A 576 15.35 -2.62 24.63
CA GLN A 576 14.27 -3.23 23.85
C GLN A 576 12.92 -2.83 24.42
N HIS A 577 11.87 -3.00 23.62
CA HIS A 577 10.51 -2.72 24.05
C HIS A 577 9.51 -3.70 23.45
N LEU A 578 8.40 -3.91 24.15
CA LEU A 578 7.20 -4.57 23.65
C LEU A 578 6.05 -3.56 23.68
N GLY A 579 5.27 -3.48 22.61
CA GLY A 579 4.20 -2.47 22.48
C GLY A 579 4.69 -1.14 21.95
N ASP A 580 3.73 -0.24 21.70
CA ASP A 580 3.99 1.12 21.20
C ASP A 580 4.91 1.17 19.97
N MET A 581 4.76 0.18 19.08
CA MET A 581 5.47 0.10 17.81
C MET A 581 4.78 1.04 16.81
N GLU A 582 4.94 2.34 17.00
CA GLU A 582 4.79 3.27 15.88
C GLU A 582 5.99 3.09 14.92
N PRO A 583 5.81 3.24 13.59
CA PRO A 583 6.93 3.23 12.66
C PRO A 583 7.98 4.24 13.12
N ALA A 584 9.26 3.86 13.08
CA ALA A 584 10.36 4.72 13.49
C ALA A 584 10.25 6.11 12.81
N GLY A 585 9.89 7.14 13.58
CA GLY A 585 9.77 8.52 13.09
C GLY A 585 8.49 9.28 13.46
N SER A 586 7.42 8.64 13.96
CA SER A 586 6.28 9.37 14.52
C SER A 586 6.44 9.59 16.02
N ILE A 587 6.36 10.86 16.41
CA ILE A 587 6.29 11.26 17.82
C ILE A 587 4.81 11.16 18.20
N PRO A 588 4.43 10.31 19.17
CA PRO A 588 3.03 10.26 19.59
C PRO A 588 2.59 11.65 20.08
N PRO A 589 1.34 12.06 19.79
CA PRO A 589 0.77 13.31 20.29
C PRO A 589 1.06 13.51 21.78
N ARG A 590 1.34 14.77 22.16
CA ARG A 590 1.70 15.13 23.54
C ARG A 590 0.66 14.63 24.57
N GLU A 591 -0.62 14.62 24.20
CA GLU A 591 -1.74 14.11 25.01
C GLU A 591 -1.64 12.60 25.33
N GLN A 592 -1.04 11.79 24.46
CA GLN A 592 -0.87 10.36 24.69
C GLN A 592 0.21 10.07 25.73
N ARG A 593 1.31 10.84 25.77
CA ARG A 593 2.40 10.65 26.75
C ARG A 593 1.94 10.92 28.18
N ASP A 594 1.10 11.92 28.39
CA ASP A 594 0.63 12.34 29.72
C ASP A 594 -0.37 11.33 30.35
N SER A 595 -0.81 10.32 29.60
CA SER A 595 -1.79 9.31 30.04
C SER A 595 -1.20 7.98 30.51
N TYR A 596 0.12 7.81 30.42
CA TYR A 596 0.81 6.59 30.81
C TYR A 596 1.44 6.70 32.21
N GLN A 597 1.21 5.67 33.03
CA GLN A 597 1.87 5.51 34.32
C GLN A 597 2.97 4.45 34.22
N ARG A 598 4.17 4.76 34.72
CA ARG A 598 5.32 3.85 34.76
C ARG A 598 5.36 3.08 36.08
N THR A 599 5.59 1.77 36.02
CA THR A 599 5.93 0.92 37.17
C THR A 599 7.09 0.04 36.76
N SER A 600 8.14 -0.07 37.56
CA SER A 600 9.34 -0.80 37.16
C SER A 600 9.93 -1.65 38.26
N MET A 601 10.78 -2.59 37.86
CA MET A 601 11.59 -3.43 38.72
C MET A 601 13.03 -3.44 38.23
N ALA A 602 13.99 -3.17 39.11
CA ALA A 602 15.39 -3.44 38.82
C ALA A 602 15.64 -4.95 38.71
N ILE A 603 16.58 -5.43 37.90
CA ILE A 603 16.95 -6.84 37.81
C ILE A 603 18.46 -6.94 38.06
N ASP A 604 18.86 -7.76 39.02
CA ASP A 604 20.29 -8.07 39.24
C ASP A 604 20.74 -9.25 38.36
N SER A 605 20.74 -9.04 37.04
CA SER A 605 21.16 -10.10 36.10
C SER A 605 22.63 -10.52 36.30
N THR A 606 23.48 -9.64 36.82
CA THR A 606 24.87 -9.97 37.19
C THR A 606 24.96 -10.90 38.39
N GLY A 607 24.05 -10.76 39.36
CA GLY A 607 23.92 -11.64 40.50
C GLY A 607 23.18 -12.96 40.21
N GLY A 608 22.70 -13.16 38.97
CA GLY A 608 21.92 -14.34 38.57
C GLY A 608 20.41 -14.21 38.80
N GLU A 609 19.89 -13.00 39.00
CA GLU A 609 18.45 -12.77 39.06
C GLU A 609 17.84 -12.88 37.65
N GLU A 610 16.83 -13.73 37.52
CA GLU A 610 16.17 -14.03 36.25
C GLU A 610 14.65 -14.05 36.41
N LEU A 611 13.93 -13.67 35.35
CA LEU A 611 12.47 -13.80 35.29
C LEU A 611 12.10 -15.28 35.21
N VAL A 612 11.20 -15.74 36.07
CA VAL A 612 10.77 -17.15 36.11
C VAL A 612 9.29 -17.37 35.78
N GLY A 613 8.49 -16.30 35.80
CA GLY A 613 7.08 -16.42 35.53
C GLY A 613 6.35 -15.09 35.52
N ILE A 614 5.15 -15.10 34.94
CA ILE A 614 4.23 -13.96 34.94
C ILE A 614 2.83 -14.37 35.35
N GLU A 615 2.07 -13.43 35.88
CA GLU A 615 0.62 -13.58 36.03
C GLU A 615 -0.09 -12.44 35.32
N VAL A 616 -1.21 -12.76 34.67
CA VAL A 616 -1.98 -11.81 33.87
C VAL A 616 -3.43 -11.75 34.33
N LYS A 617 -4.03 -10.56 34.21
CA LYS A 617 -5.49 -10.37 34.22
C LYS A 617 -5.94 -9.86 32.85
N GLU A 618 -6.94 -10.51 32.30
CA GLU A 618 -7.52 -10.16 31.01
C GLU A 618 -8.99 -9.75 31.16
N MET A 619 -9.39 -8.71 30.43
CA MET A 619 -10.77 -8.23 30.37
C MET A 619 -11.08 -7.79 28.95
N SER A 620 -12.16 -8.34 28.37
CA SER A 620 -12.61 -7.99 27.02
C SER A 620 -11.52 -8.11 25.95
N GLY A 621 -10.63 -9.11 26.07
CA GLY A 621 -9.54 -9.34 25.11
C GLY A 621 -8.30 -8.46 25.30
N TYR A 622 -8.18 -7.75 26.44
CA TYR A 622 -7.03 -6.90 26.75
C TYR A 622 -6.40 -7.25 28.09
N VAL A 623 -5.08 -7.07 28.21
CA VAL A 623 -4.33 -7.21 29.45
C VAL A 623 -4.51 -5.96 30.32
N ILE A 624 -5.15 -6.13 31.47
CA ILE A 624 -5.49 -5.07 32.43
C ILE A 624 -4.77 -5.20 33.78
N GLY A 625 -3.83 -6.12 33.86
CA GLY A 625 -3.01 -6.37 35.03
C GLY A 625 -1.89 -7.35 34.69
N LEU A 626 -0.66 -7.01 35.10
CA LEU A 626 0.52 -7.83 34.87
C LEU A 626 1.34 -7.91 36.16
N LYS A 627 1.77 -9.13 36.49
CA LYS A 627 2.73 -9.43 37.55
C LYS A 627 3.94 -10.12 36.98
N LEU A 628 5.13 -9.68 37.37
CA LEU A 628 6.40 -10.33 37.03
C LEU A 628 7.02 -10.94 38.28
N ARG A 629 7.59 -12.14 38.17
CA ARG A 629 8.28 -12.85 39.27
C ARG A 629 9.68 -13.27 38.88
N THR A 630 10.62 -13.12 39.81
CA THR A 630 12.02 -13.57 39.64
C THR A 630 12.36 -14.79 40.51
N ASN A 631 13.44 -15.48 40.18
CA ASN A 631 14.02 -16.56 40.98
C ASN A 631 14.46 -16.11 42.39
N PHE A 632 14.67 -14.80 42.61
CA PHE A 632 14.99 -14.22 43.91
C PHE A 632 13.74 -13.97 44.78
N GLY A 633 12.55 -14.38 44.30
CA GLY A 633 11.29 -14.21 45.04
C GLY A 633 10.74 -12.78 44.99
N ARG A 634 11.30 -11.91 44.15
CA ARG A 634 10.80 -10.54 43.96
C ARG A 634 9.61 -10.55 43.01
N GLU A 635 8.62 -9.70 43.31
CA GLU A 635 7.42 -9.51 42.47
C GLU A 635 7.20 -8.02 42.23
N VAL A 636 6.82 -7.65 41.00
CA VAL A 636 6.26 -6.33 40.68
C VAL A 636 4.86 -6.52 40.09
N THR A 637 3.91 -5.68 40.49
CA THR A 637 2.53 -5.70 40.01
C THR A 637 2.20 -4.35 39.37
N SER A 638 1.65 -4.37 38.17
CA SER A 638 1.16 -3.16 37.50
C SER A 638 -0.04 -2.54 38.26
N PRO A 639 -0.33 -1.24 38.05
CA PRO A 639 -1.60 -0.65 38.44
C PRO A 639 -2.79 -1.52 37.99
N GLN A 640 -3.81 -1.62 38.84
CA GLN A 640 -4.97 -2.50 38.64
C GLN A 640 -6.21 -1.70 38.25
N HIS A 641 -6.99 -2.24 37.31
CA HIS A 641 -8.28 -1.65 36.95
C HIS A 641 -9.25 -1.75 38.14
N LEU A 642 -10.09 -0.73 38.35
CA LEU A 642 -11.07 -0.68 39.47
C LEU A 642 -12.01 -1.90 39.48
N MET A 643 -12.35 -2.42 38.30
CA MET A 643 -13.19 -3.62 38.14
C MET A 643 -12.41 -4.96 38.25
N SER A 644 -11.08 -4.92 38.37
CA SER A 644 -10.23 -6.11 38.33
C SER A 644 -10.33 -6.99 39.58
N ASN A 645 -10.93 -6.51 40.68
CA ASN A 645 -11.06 -7.27 41.92
C ASN A 645 -11.89 -8.56 41.75
N ARG A 646 -12.74 -8.63 40.72
CA ARG A 646 -13.53 -9.83 40.37
C ARG A 646 -12.84 -10.76 39.38
N ILE A 647 -11.72 -10.34 38.78
CA ILE A 647 -10.98 -11.10 37.77
C ILE A 647 -9.81 -11.81 38.44
N ARG A 648 -9.71 -13.12 38.25
CA ARG A 648 -8.63 -13.93 38.82
C ARG A 648 -7.34 -13.73 38.03
N TRP A 649 -6.21 -13.76 38.74
CA TRP A 649 -4.90 -13.85 38.12
C TRP A 649 -4.73 -15.23 37.48
N ARG A 650 -4.24 -15.24 36.24
CA ARG A 650 -3.85 -16.45 35.53
C ARG A 650 -2.33 -16.50 35.49
N ALA A 651 -1.75 -17.53 36.10
CA ALA A 651 -0.31 -17.75 36.05
C ALA A 651 0.08 -18.39 34.72
N ILE A 652 1.08 -17.83 34.05
CA ILE A 652 1.72 -18.40 32.87
C ILE A 652 3.05 -18.98 33.33
N LYS A 653 3.22 -20.28 33.17
CA LYS A 653 4.42 -21.01 33.56
C LYS A 653 5.19 -21.43 32.31
N PRO A 654 6.52 -21.33 32.31
CA PRO A 654 7.31 -21.82 31.20
C PRO A 654 7.20 -23.34 31.08
N THR A 655 7.07 -23.86 29.86
CA THR A 655 7.19 -25.29 29.57
C THR A 655 8.65 -25.72 29.40
N GLY A 656 9.52 -24.80 28.98
CA GLY A 656 10.95 -24.99 28.84
C GLY A 656 11.76 -24.88 30.14
N SER A 657 13.07 -25.08 30.03
CA SER A 657 14.01 -25.07 31.17
C SER A 657 14.32 -23.67 31.70
N LYS A 658 14.42 -22.69 30.80
CA LYS A 658 14.83 -21.32 31.11
C LYS A 658 13.99 -20.31 30.34
N VAL A 659 13.47 -19.29 31.03
CA VAL A 659 12.80 -18.15 30.39
C VAL A 659 13.86 -17.25 29.78
N VAL A 660 13.76 -17.02 28.47
CA VAL A 660 14.71 -16.23 27.69
C VAL A 660 14.08 -14.98 27.08
N GLY A 661 12.79 -14.78 27.28
CA GLY A 661 12.10 -13.62 26.74
C GLY A 661 10.62 -13.56 27.06
N LEU A 662 9.98 -12.55 26.48
CA LEU A 662 8.53 -12.32 26.53
C LEU A 662 8.04 -12.05 25.12
N PHE A 663 6.77 -12.40 24.85
CA PHE A 663 6.08 -12.00 23.65
C PHE A 663 4.77 -11.28 23.99
N SER A 664 4.30 -10.43 23.08
CA SER A 664 2.98 -9.83 23.17
C SER A 664 2.30 -9.73 21.82
N THR A 665 0.97 -9.79 21.84
CA THR A 665 0.13 -9.33 20.74
C THR A 665 -0.44 -7.96 21.11
N HIS A 666 -0.35 -7.00 20.20
CA HIS A 666 -0.81 -5.64 20.49
C HIS A 666 -1.22 -4.88 19.23
N SER A 667 -2.07 -3.86 19.43
CA SER A 667 -2.39 -2.83 18.43
C SER A 667 -2.03 -1.44 18.95
N HIS A 668 -2.53 -1.10 20.14
CA HIS A 668 -2.15 0.07 20.95
C HIS A 668 -2.01 -0.31 22.45
N ILE A 669 -2.73 -1.34 22.87
CA ILE A 669 -2.64 -1.98 24.18
C ILE A 669 -2.45 -3.48 23.98
N PHE A 670 -1.88 -4.14 24.99
CA PHE A 670 -1.60 -5.58 24.94
C PHE A 670 -2.92 -6.34 24.95
N GLN A 671 -3.10 -7.18 23.93
CA GLN A 671 -4.18 -8.14 23.86
C GLN A 671 -3.80 -9.45 24.56
N ASN A 672 -2.54 -9.84 24.44
CA ASN A 672 -1.96 -11.00 25.11
C ASN A 672 -0.49 -10.73 25.46
N VAL A 673 0.01 -11.41 26.47
CA VAL A 673 1.43 -11.46 26.84
C VAL A 673 1.78 -12.85 27.35
N GLY A 674 2.93 -13.36 26.96
CA GLY A 674 3.40 -14.69 27.32
C GLY A 674 4.91 -14.77 27.46
N LEU A 675 5.39 -15.95 27.87
CA LEU A 675 6.79 -16.25 28.10
C LEU A 675 7.40 -16.97 26.90
N ILE A 676 8.69 -16.72 26.69
CA ILE A 676 9.51 -17.45 25.74
C ILE A 676 10.53 -18.25 26.54
N SER A 677 10.59 -19.56 26.32
CA SER A 677 11.50 -20.46 27.02
C SER A 677 12.30 -21.36 26.07
N THR A 678 13.39 -21.96 26.55
CA THR A 678 14.22 -22.90 25.77
C THR A 678 13.83 -24.35 26.06
N SER A 679 13.87 -25.21 25.04
CA SER A 679 13.64 -26.64 25.21
C SER A 679 14.66 -27.31 26.15
N LEU A 680 14.21 -28.32 26.89
CA LEU A 680 15.07 -29.14 27.77
C LEU A 680 16.13 -29.86 26.92
N GLY A 681 17.40 -29.51 27.09
CA GLY A 681 18.54 -30.21 26.46
C GLY A 681 19.44 -29.40 25.52
N VAL A 682 19.24 -28.08 25.40
CA VAL A 682 20.14 -27.18 24.63
C VAL A 682 20.93 -26.26 25.57
N GLU A 683 21.40 -26.79 26.69
CA GLU A 683 22.49 -26.19 27.46
C GLU A 683 23.77 -26.85 26.95
N ASP A 684 24.69 -26.03 26.43
CA ASP A 684 25.98 -26.34 25.80
C ASP A 684 25.99 -26.52 24.26
N GLY A 685 26.23 -25.40 23.58
CA GLY A 685 26.63 -25.29 22.18
C GLY A 685 27.28 -23.94 21.91
#